data_AF-A0A1M3Q117-F1
#
_entry.id   AF-A0A1M3Q117-F1
#
_cell.length_a   1.000
_cell.length_b   1.000
_cell.length_c   1.000
_cell.angle_alpha   90.00
_cell.angle_beta   90.00
_cell.angle_gamma   90.00
#
_symmetry.space_group_name_H-M   'P 1'
#
loop_
_entity.id
_entity.type
_entity.pdbx_description
1 polymer ?
#
loop_
_entity_poly.entity_id
_entity_poly.type
_entity_poly.pdbx_seq_one_letter_code
_entity_poly.pdbx_strand_id
1 'polypeptide(L)'
;MRLLLKANPAAIRQGLAIGGAAPIALRPLMPSIDDARGAALGIAGAAASWQVTGELELPGNAWDACHALVRDGLGASGDAGLVMAEPDLEQSWLPADQQRQAGAAAGGGAPQSDHYPIGAPDGWFADRPYSGLAAARTILGAAPPGLRIAHLDTGYDPAHRSKPTGLRAGLARNFADLSPDGTPGSDAFDRKTAAVNPMFGHGTATLALLAGEPYGGARGFEVVPLRVANWVTLFANSAIAAALDYVHHLAGSADTRCDVVSMSMGGAPSAVWADAVNALYEAGVAVVTAAGNNFGNLPVRSIVYPARFNRVLAACGVMADGKPYADLGLDRMAGCYGPARKMRTALSAWTPNAPWAVFGQPDRVDQDGGGTSAATPQIAAATALWLERHRQALTGHSGWQRVEAARLALFRAAGRDGPPDARLGRGVLHADAALGFAPALPATLRKEAEDHTDFAVLRLLTGIGAAASPHDRMFHLEALQIAHGSAEVQAALGGLDPEDARLADHGWRAVLAAVADAPACSAALRGLIRARLPAAARGGPAAPAQEAPQVPAPRMPPPAPPPPAVPVPDSRQLQVFAFDPGFATRMATRRIATAVVAVEWEDGLRPGPVGAYVEVIDIDPASDRAYAPVDLNAPELLAQDGLAPSDGSPQFHQQMAYAVAMRTIGHFKTALGRAPLWAELVEQTPQGLKHRFVRRLRIYPHALREPNAYYSPEKRALLLGYFRALAPGATEVMRGGMIFTCLSHDIVAHETTHALLDGLHPRWKEPTNPDAPAFHEAFADMVALFQHFTMREALLSEIRQARGRLRFGPIMGKLARQFGQAIGGRGALRDAIGRPPSPTDYADASEPHALGEVLVAAVFDAWVQVYEDRTADLFRLATGGTGVLPRGEIPHDLAGRLADEAAKLAGHFLNICIRALDYCPPVDPTFGEYLRALITADADLVRDDPYGYRVALVDGFRRRGILPEGVQTWSPDALIWQRPDQPLTLSGMTTVLDGVGDKWDLASDRLAAWRASRANARKLHAALTETAEAPSLWAALGLLAPHQEQSVDGGQGITGGIEVHSVRPTRRVGPDGQLGAAVVIELTQRWQPKGDSEWYRGGCTIIWDRAEREVRYLIYKRVGHGERTARQQAFRMAAGGSASASYFRRDQHAAEPFALMHSDH
;
A
#
# COMPACT_ATOMS: atom_id res chain seq x y z
N MET A 1 16.09 8.35 9.13
CA MET A 1 17.02 7.38 8.50
C MET A 1 18.39 7.50 9.16
N ARG A 2 19.16 6.41 9.29
CA ARG A 2 20.55 6.43 9.79
C ARG A 2 21.55 6.44 8.63
N LEU A 3 22.77 6.91 8.89
CA LEU A 3 23.90 6.85 7.96
C LEU A 3 25.03 6.02 8.57
N LEU A 4 25.80 5.34 7.71
CA LEU A 4 26.99 4.58 8.07
C LEU A 4 28.22 5.36 7.61
N LEU A 5 29.10 5.70 8.54
CA LEU A 5 30.22 6.61 8.32
C LEU A 5 31.54 5.91 8.65
N LYS A 6 32.48 5.86 7.71
CA LYS A 6 33.84 5.38 7.96
C LYS A 6 34.76 6.56 8.19
N ALA A 7 35.27 6.74 9.39
CA ALA A 7 36.02 7.94 9.78
C ALA A 7 37.26 7.62 10.60
N ASN A 8 38.28 8.47 10.49
CA ASN A 8 39.49 8.40 11.31
C ASN A 8 39.17 8.79 12.77
N PRO A 9 39.87 8.22 13.77
CA PRO A 9 39.60 8.51 15.19
C PRO A 9 39.70 9.99 15.60
N ALA A 10 40.55 10.78 14.93
CA ALA A 10 40.64 12.22 15.15
C ALA A 10 39.35 12.96 14.72
N ALA A 11 38.72 12.49 13.65
CA ALA A 11 37.49 13.04 13.08
C ALA A 11 36.29 12.80 14.00
N ILE A 12 36.19 11.59 14.55
CA ILE A 12 35.09 11.18 15.44
C ILE A 12 35.05 12.06 16.71
N ARG A 13 36.21 12.47 17.22
CA ARG A 13 36.33 13.34 18.41
C ARG A 13 35.88 14.78 18.19
N GLN A 14 35.83 15.26 16.95
CA GLN A 14 35.48 16.65 16.64
C GLN A 14 33.96 16.91 16.57
N GLY A 15 33.14 15.85 16.54
CA GLY A 15 31.68 15.96 16.42
C GLY A 15 31.21 16.21 14.97
N LEU A 16 30.04 15.72 14.61
CA LEU A 16 29.48 15.80 13.25
C LEU A 16 28.28 16.76 13.22
N ALA A 17 28.19 17.66 12.25
CA ALA A 17 27.02 18.50 12.01
C ALA A 17 26.70 18.55 10.52
N ILE A 18 25.43 18.35 10.15
CA ILE A 18 24.95 18.50 8.76
C ILE A 18 24.28 19.87 8.65
N GLY A 19 24.73 20.73 7.72
CA GLY A 19 24.05 21.98 7.39
C GLY A 19 23.94 23.02 8.53
N GLY A 20 24.84 22.99 9.52
CA GLY A 20 24.81 23.91 10.67
C GLY A 20 23.90 23.49 11.84
N ALA A 21 23.38 22.25 11.83
CA ALA A 21 22.56 21.69 12.90
C ALA A 21 23.36 21.24 14.15
N ALA A 22 22.64 20.85 15.21
CA ALA A 22 23.18 20.30 16.45
C ALA A 22 24.07 19.04 16.20
N PRO A 23 25.05 18.75 17.08
CA PRO A 23 25.96 17.62 16.91
C PRO A 23 25.22 16.27 16.83
N ILE A 24 25.56 15.47 15.82
CA ILE A 24 24.96 14.16 15.56
C ILE A 24 25.59 13.11 16.48
N ALA A 25 24.75 12.33 17.16
CA ALA A 25 25.21 11.19 17.94
C ALA A 25 25.79 10.11 17.02
N LEU A 26 27.02 9.68 17.29
CA LEU A 26 27.72 8.61 16.60
C LEU A 26 27.96 7.45 17.55
N ARG A 27 27.78 6.22 17.06
CA ARG A 27 28.10 4.99 17.78
C ARG A 27 28.99 4.07 16.94
N PRO A 28 30.02 3.42 17.52
CA PRO A 28 30.80 2.42 16.81
C PRO A 28 29.92 1.28 16.30
N LEU A 29 30.14 0.89 15.04
CA LEU A 29 29.36 -0.15 14.37
C LEU A 29 30.06 -1.51 14.37
N MET A 30 31.38 -1.54 14.13
CA MET A 30 32.18 -2.76 14.09
C MET A 30 33.44 -2.68 14.98
N PRO A 31 33.27 -2.45 16.30
CA PRO A 31 34.39 -2.21 17.20
C PRO A 31 35.42 -3.34 17.21
N SER A 32 35.01 -4.62 17.16
CA SER A 32 35.97 -5.72 17.21
C SER A 32 36.86 -5.80 15.97
N ILE A 33 36.29 -5.59 14.79
CA ILE A 33 37.02 -5.59 13.52
C ILE A 33 37.91 -4.36 13.43
N ASP A 34 37.41 -3.19 13.84
CA ASP A 34 38.14 -1.93 13.80
C ASP A 34 39.33 -1.95 14.78
N ASP A 35 39.18 -2.52 15.98
CA ASP A 35 40.26 -2.69 16.95
C ASP A 35 41.35 -3.64 16.42
N ALA A 36 40.96 -4.76 15.80
CA ALA A 36 41.91 -5.71 15.21
C ALA A 36 42.72 -5.07 14.06
N ARG A 37 42.07 -4.24 13.23
CA ARG A 37 42.72 -3.46 12.17
C ARG A 37 43.68 -2.43 12.75
N GLY A 38 43.29 -1.72 13.80
CA GLY A 38 44.14 -0.76 14.50
C GLY A 38 45.38 -1.41 15.12
N ALA A 39 45.21 -2.58 15.76
CA ALA A 39 46.32 -3.34 16.33
C ALA A 39 47.34 -3.80 15.27
N ALA A 40 46.88 -4.16 14.07
CA ALA A 40 47.76 -4.56 12.96
C ALA A 40 48.59 -3.39 12.38
N LEU A 41 48.14 -2.15 12.52
CA LEU A 41 48.81 -0.95 12.00
C LEU A 41 49.77 -0.29 13.01
N GLY A 42 49.73 -0.70 14.29
CA GLY A 42 50.62 -0.21 15.37
C GLY A 42 50.30 1.21 15.87
N ILE A 43 51.11 1.70 16.83
CA ILE A 43 50.90 2.97 17.56
C ILE A 43 50.90 4.22 16.65
N ALA A 44 51.41 4.10 15.41
CA ALA A 44 51.56 5.21 14.46
C ALA A 44 50.42 5.32 13.42
N GLY A 45 49.48 4.37 13.32
CA GLY A 45 48.45 4.36 12.28
C GLY A 45 47.04 4.21 12.84
N ALA A 46 46.33 5.33 13.04
CA ALA A 46 44.92 5.30 13.43
C ALA A 46 44.04 4.87 12.23
N ALA A 47 43.60 3.61 12.21
CA ALA A 47 42.74 3.08 11.15
C ALA A 47 41.36 3.75 11.16
N ALA A 48 40.79 3.99 9.98
CA ALA A 48 39.42 4.48 9.86
C ALA A 48 38.42 3.41 10.34
N SER A 49 37.50 3.80 11.22
CA SER A 49 36.51 2.95 11.87
C SER A 49 35.08 3.26 11.38
N TRP A 50 34.20 2.27 11.40
CA TRP A 50 32.81 2.44 11.01
C TRP A 50 31.93 2.88 12.19
N GLN A 51 31.13 3.91 11.95
CA GLN A 51 30.20 4.52 12.87
C GLN A 51 28.80 4.48 12.28
N VAL A 52 27.77 4.39 13.13
CA VAL A 52 26.37 4.57 12.75
C VAL A 52 25.83 5.82 13.44
N THR A 53 25.06 6.62 12.72
CA THR A 53 24.40 7.81 13.28
C THR A 53 23.16 7.43 14.08
N GLY A 54 22.70 8.33 14.94
CA GLY A 54 21.29 8.36 15.38
C GLY A 54 20.32 8.53 14.20
N GLU A 55 19.01 8.46 14.45
CA GLU A 55 18.01 8.75 13.41
C GLU A 55 18.09 10.21 12.97
N LEU A 56 18.19 10.42 11.66
CA LEU A 56 18.25 11.73 11.02
C LEU A 56 17.02 11.97 10.13
N GLU A 57 16.53 13.20 10.13
CA GLU A 57 15.60 13.70 9.10
C GLU A 57 16.43 14.29 7.95
N LEU A 58 16.30 13.70 6.76
CA LEU A 58 17.08 14.11 5.58
C LEU A 58 16.12 14.75 4.54
N PRO A 59 16.37 15.99 4.07
CA PRO A 59 15.46 16.73 3.19
C PRO A 59 15.49 16.28 1.72
N GLY A 60 15.89 15.04 1.41
CA GLY A 60 16.05 14.58 0.03
C GLY A 60 16.69 13.20 -0.08
N ASN A 61 17.39 12.93 -1.18
CA ASN A 61 18.07 11.66 -1.42
C ASN A 61 19.18 11.44 -0.37
N ALA A 62 19.19 10.26 0.27
CA ALA A 62 20.16 9.91 1.31
C ALA A 62 21.61 9.85 0.80
N TRP A 63 21.82 9.49 -0.48
CA TRP A 63 23.14 9.51 -1.10
C TRP A 63 23.67 10.94 -1.28
N ASP A 64 22.81 11.94 -1.56
CA ASP A 64 23.23 13.33 -1.61
C ASP A 64 23.75 13.82 -0.25
N ALA A 65 23.13 13.39 0.85
CA ALA A 65 23.63 13.67 2.20
C ALA A 65 24.99 12.99 2.46
N CYS A 66 25.18 11.75 2.02
CA CYS A 66 26.45 11.03 2.14
C CYS A 66 27.58 11.73 1.35
N HIS A 67 27.31 12.12 0.10
CA HIS A 67 28.27 12.85 -0.73
C HIS A 67 28.60 14.23 -0.18
N ALA A 68 27.60 14.97 0.33
CA ALA A 68 27.81 16.26 0.98
C ALA A 68 28.69 16.11 2.23
N LEU A 69 28.43 15.10 3.08
CA LEU A 69 29.23 14.83 4.28
C LEU A 69 30.71 14.59 3.97
N VAL A 70 31.01 13.81 2.93
CA VAL A 70 32.39 13.50 2.55
C VAL A 70 33.07 14.67 1.84
N ARG A 71 32.32 15.49 1.10
CA ARG A 71 32.85 16.69 0.42
C ARG A 71 33.09 17.86 1.37
N ASP A 72 32.14 18.13 2.25
CA ASP A 72 32.09 19.36 3.06
C ASP A 72 32.77 19.19 4.44
N GLY A 73 33.08 17.95 4.84
CA GLY A 73 33.83 17.64 6.06
C GLY A 73 33.04 17.79 7.36
N LEU A 74 33.75 17.69 8.50
CA LEU A 74 33.19 17.80 9.85
C LEU A 74 33.31 19.25 10.36
N GLY A 75 32.44 20.14 9.90
CA GLY A 75 32.37 21.53 10.40
C GLY A 75 33.32 22.53 9.73
N ALA A 76 33.37 23.75 10.28
CA ALA A 76 33.90 24.97 9.63
C ALA A 76 35.40 24.98 9.30
N SER A 77 36.19 23.97 9.72
CA SER A 77 37.63 23.88 9.46
C SER A 77 38.02 22.88 8.36
N GLY A 78 37.07 22.17 7.74
CA GLY A 78 37.30 21.46 6.47
C GLY A 78 38.44 20.43 6.43
N ASP A 79 38.79 19.79 7.57
CA ASP A 79 39.96 18.91 7.64
C ASP A 79 39.63 17.41 7.57
N ALA A 80 40.56 16.66 6.96
CA ALA A 80 40.40 15.35 6.30
C ALA A 80 40.16 14.13 7.21
N GLY A 81 38.97 14.04 7.80
CA GLY A 81 38.63 12.99 8.76
C GLY A 81 37.71 11.85 8.29
N LEU A 82 36.76 12.13 7.39
CA LEU A 82 35.75 11.17 6.94
C LEU A 82 36.22 10.49 5.64
N VAL A 83 36.33 9.16 5.68
CA VAL A 83 36.82 8.34 4.55
C VAL A 83 35.67 8.03 3.60
N MET A 84 34.53 7.55 4.09
CA MET A 84 33.37 7.29 3.23
C MET A 84 32.07 7.29 4.03
N ALA A 85 30.95 7.43 3.35
CA ALA A 85 29.62 7.30 3.92
C ALA A 85 28.72 6.45 3.01
N GLU A 86 27.82 5.66 3.59
CA GLU A 86 26.72 5.00 2.88
C GLU A 86 25.42 5.12 3.68
N PRO A 87 24.24 5.20 3.02
CA PRO A 87 22.96 5.16 3.72
C PRO A 87 22.74 3.80 4.42
N ASP A 88 22.17 3.83 5.63
CA ASP A 88 21.69 2.60 6.28
C ASP A 88 20.32 2.22 5.70
N LEU A 89 20.36 1.65 4.50
CA LEU A 89 19.16 1.28 3.76
C LEU A 89 18.42 0.15 4.49
N GLU A 90 17.15 0.39 4.79
CA GLU A 90 16.21 -0.69 5.11
C GLU A 90 15.82 -1.36 3.79
N GLN A 91 16.26 -2.60 3.62
CA GLN A 91 16.08 -3.33 2.37
C GLN A 91 14.67 -3.92 2.31
N SER A 92 13.87 -3.61 1.27
CA SER A 92 12.54 -4.18 1.03
C SER A 92 12.29 -4.44 -0.46
N TRP A 93 12.08 -5.71 -0.83
CA TRP A 93 12.09 -6.17 -2.22
C TRP A 93 10.81 -6.91 -2.67
N LEU A 94 9.73 -6.83 -1.88
CA LEU A 94 8.45 -7.44 -2.26
C LEU A 94 7.46 -6.35 -2.69
N PRO A 95 7.03 -6.34 -3.97
CA PRO A 95 5.72 -5.80 -4.31
C PRO A 95 4.67 -6.48 -3.44
N ALA A 96 3.70 -5.71 -2.94
CA ALA A 96 2.62 -6.18 -2.06
C ALA A 96 1.82 -7.38 -2.63
N ASP A 97 1.99 -7.70 -3.92
CA ASP A 97 1.29 -8.73 -4.65
C ASP A 97 1.85 -10.14 -4.42
N GLN A 98 3.14 -10.27 -4.10
CA GLN A 98 3.79 -11.58 -3.89
C GLN A 98 3.68 -12.11 -2.45
N GLN A 99 3.13 -11.32 -1.52
CA GLN A 99 2.82 -11.79 -0.16
C GLN A 99 1.55 -12.67 -0.09
N ARG A 100 0.94 -13.01 -1.24
CA ARG A 100 -0.35 -13.72 -1.34
C ARG A 100 -0.28 -15.25 -1.42
N GLN A 101 0.91 -15.87 -1.44
CA GLN A 101 1.04 -17.34 -1.43
C GLN A 101 1.58 -17.87 -0.10
N ALA A 102 0.83 -17.68 0.98
CA ALA A 102 1.02 -18.43 2.23
C ALA A 102 -0.23 -18.27 3.09
N GLY A 103 -1.28 -19.01 2.75
CA GLY A 103 -2.56 -18.96 3.45
C GLY A 103 -3.20 -20.34 3.56
N ALA A 104 -3.18 -20.85 4.80
CA ALA A 104 -4.07 -21.85 5.40
C ALA A 104 -3.87 -23.35 5.09
N ALA A 105 -3.46 -24.08 6.13
CA ALA A 105 -4.15 -25.30 6.55
C ALA A 105 -3.97 -25.48 8.06
N ALA A 106 -5.07 -25.68 8.79
CA ALA A 106 -5.06 -26.16 10.17
C ALA A 106 -5.24 -27.68 10.12
N GLY A 107 -4.30 -28.43 10.74
CA GLY A 107 -4.36 -29.88 10.92
C GLY A 107 -3.51 -30.67 9.93
N GLY A 108 -2.39 -31.23 10.41
CA GLY A 108 -1.40 -31.98 9.63
C GLY A 108 -0.31 -31.08 9.03
N GLY A 109 0.96 -31.50 9.06
CA GLY A 109 2.03 -30.79 8.34
C GLY A 109 1.74 -30.81 6.83
N ALA A 110 1.99 -29.68 6.14
CA ALA A 110 1.76 -29.61 4.70
C ALA A 110 2.66 -30.64 3.97
N PRO A 111 2.13 -31.39 2.99
CA PRO A 111 2.95 -32.31 2.20
C PRO A 111 3.91 -31.54 1.28
N GLN A 112 4.85 -32.25 0.65
CA GLN A 112 5.69 -31.67 -0.40
C GLN A 112 4.82 -31.12 -1.53
N SER A 113 5.22 -29.97 -2.08
CA SER A 113 4.52 -29.35 -3.20
C SER A 113 4.74 -30.14 -4.48
N ASP A 114 3.64 -30.47 -5.16
CA ASP A 114 3.61 -31.12 -6.47
C ASP A 114 3.98 -30.18 -7.63
N HIS A 115 4.17 -28.87 -7.36
CA HIS A 115 4.67 -27.90 -8.32
C HIS A 115 6.15 -28.10 -8.65
N TYR A 116 6.84 -28.88 -7.81
CA TYR A 116 8.25 -29.25 -7.96
C TYR A 116 8.41 -30.78 -7.86
N PRO A 117 9.54 -31.33 -8.33
CA PRO A 117 9.87 -32.74 -8.10
C PRO A 117 9.83 -33.09 -6.61
N ILE A 118 9.10 -34.17 -6.27
CA ILE A 118 8.93 -34.67 -4.89
C ILE A 118 10.04 -35.68 -4.58
N GLY A 119 10.70 -35.52 -3.42
CA GLY A 119 11.70 -36.46 -2.91
C GLY A 119 11.14 -37.29 -1.77
N ALA A 120 10.98 -38.61 -1.92
CA ALA A 120 10.56 -39.48 -0.82
C ALA A 120 11.79 -40.10 -0.11
N PRO A 121 11.84 -40.18 1.25
CA PRO A 121 10.81 -39.86 2.26
C PRO A 121 10.99 -38.47 2.95
N ASP A 122 10.29 -38.20 4.06
CA ASP A 122 10.46 -36.98 4.88
C ASP A 122 11.94 -36.75 5.25
N GLY A 123 12.47 -35.56 4.95
CA GLY A 123 13.88 -35.24 5.14
C GLY A 123 14.83 -35.81 4.07
N TRP A 124 14.30 -36.25 2.92
CA TRP A 124 15.03 -36.81 1.77
C TRP A 124 16.36 -36.10 1.48
N PHE A 125 16.39 -34.77 1.56
CA PHE A 125 17.57 -33.97 1.21
C PHE A 125 18.83 -34.40 1.98
N ALA A 126 18.69 -34.94 3.20
CA ALA A 126 19.80 -35.36 4.05
C ALA A 126 20.40 -36.73 3.66
N ASP A 127 19.66 -37.53 2.89
CA ASP A 127 20.06 -38.88 2.53
C ASP A 127 21.23 -38.90 1.55
N ARG A 128 21.86 -40.06 1.45
CA ARG A 128 23.08 -40.26 0.65
C ARG A 128 22.93 -39.98 -0.85
N PRO A 129 21.81 -40.31 -1.51
CA PRO A 129 21.60 -39.93 -2.91
C PRO A 129 21.57 -38.41 -3.14
N TYR A 130 21.34 -37.64 -2.07
CA TYR A 130 21.19 -36.20 -2.10
C TYR A 130 22.39 -35.52 -1.44
N SER A 131 22.21 -34.81 -0.33
CA SER A 131 23.30 -34.05 0.31
C SER A 131 24.31 -34.94 1.05
N GLY A 132 23.96 -36.17 1.42
CA GLY A 132 24.80 -37.04 2.23
C GLY A 132 25.06 -36.55 3.66
N LEU A 133 24.32 -35.54 4.15
CA LEU A 133 24.50 -34.97 5.48
C LEU A 133 24.27 -36.01 6.60
N ALA A 134 23.30 -36.92 6.43
CA ALA A 134 23.06 -37.99 7.39
C ALA A 134 24.26 -38.93 7.50
N ALA A 135 24.81 -39.37 6.37
CA ALA A 135 26.00 -40.21 6.32
C ALA A 135 27.24 -39.49 6.86
N ALA A 136 27.41 -38.19 6.57
CA ALA A 136 28.49 -37.36 7.09
C ALA A 136 28.49 -37.29 8.63
N ARG A 137 27.31 -37.15 9.26
CA ARG A 137 27.17 -37.21 10.72
C ARG A 137 27.57 -38.58 11.27
N THR A 138 27.14 -39.66 10.62
CA THR A 138 27.54 -41.02 11.01
C THR A 138 29.06 -41.22 10.94
N ILE A 139 29.73 -40.67 9.92
CA ILE A 139 31.20 -40.71 9.78
C ILE A 139 31.88 -39.95 10.91
N LEU A 140 31.34 -38.80 11.30
CA LEU A 140 31.89 -37.98 12.38
C LEU A 140 31.75 -38.66 13.76
N GLY A 141 30.66 -39.41 13.96
CA GLY A 141 30.39 -40.18 15.17
C GLY A 141 29.56 -39.41 16.21
N ALA A 142 29.39 -40.01 17.38
CA ALA A 142 28.50 -39.51 18.45
C ALA A 142 29.18 -38.51 19.42
N ALA A 143 30.47 -38.24 19.26
CA ALA A 143 31.18 -37.29 20.12
C ALA A 143 30.63 -35.87 19.89
N PRO A 144 30.38 -35.08 20.97
CA PRO A 144 29.95 -33.70 20.82
C PRO A 144 30.97 -32.90 19.99
N PRO A 145 30.55 -32.26 18.89
CA PRO A 145 31.40 -31.39 18.11
C PRO A 145 31.88 -30.21 18.97
N GLY A 146 33.15 -29.85 18.79
CA GLY A 146 33.75 -28.69 19.48
C GLY A 146 33.73 -27.40 18.65
N LEU A 147 33.33 -27.45 17.37
CA LEU A 147 33.10 -26.25 16.55
C LEU A 147 31.68 -25.73 16.73
N ARG A 148 31.51 -24.44 16.45
CA ARG A 148 30.23 -23.75 16.61
C ARG A 148 29.85 -22.96 15.37
N ILE A 149 28.54 -22.84 15.16
CA ILE A 149 27.95 -22.18 14.00
C ILE A 149 27.17 -20.94 14.47
N ALA A 150 27.42 -19.80 13.85
CA ALA A 150 26.57 -18.62 14.00
C ALA A 150 25.42 -18.69 12.99
N HIS A 151 24.18 -18.54 13.46
CA HIS A 151 22.97 -18.53 12.64
C HIS A 151 22.41 -17.11 12.62
N LEU A 152 22.56 -16.42 11.50
CA LEU A 152 22.10 -15.04 11.32
C LEU A 152 20.78 -15.09 10.54
N ASP A 153 19.67 -14.80 11.20
CA ASP A 153 18.35 -14.89 10.58
C ASP A 153 17.30 -13.97 11.27
N THR A 154 15.99 -14.17 11.01
CA THR A 154 14.88 -13.41 11.61
C THR A 154 14.69 -13.65 13.11
N GLY A 155 15.53 -14.49 13.70
CA GLY A 155 15.35 -15.06 15.03
C GLY A 155 14.71 -16.44 14.96
N TYR A 156 14.43 -17.03 16.12
CA TYR A 156 13.82 -18.36 16.20
C TYR A 156 12.71 -18.41 17.25
N ASP A 157 11.86 -19.43 17.14
CA ASP A 157 10.84 -19.78 18.12
C ASP A 157 11.47 -20.62 19.25
N PRO A 158 11.57 -20.11 20.49
CA PRO A 158 12.10 -20.89 21.61
C PRO A 158 11.19 -22.07 22.01
N ALA A 159 9.89 -22.03 21.68
CA ALA A 159 8.94 -23.08 21.99
C ALA A 159 8.98 -24.23 20.97
N HIS A 160 9.51 -24.01 19.76
CA HIS A 160 9.53 -25.04 18.72
C HIS A 160 10.41 -26.24 19.12
N ARG A 161 9.93 -27.46 18.88
CA ARG A 161 10.62 -28.70 19.29
C ARG A 161 11.80 -29.04 18.41
N SER A 162 11.80 -28.58 17.16
CA SER A 162 12.92 -28.80 16.23
C SER A 162 14.13 -27.90 16.47
N LYS A 163 14.16 -27.08 17.53
CA LYS A 163 15.34 -26.27 17.85
C LYS A 163 16.54 -27.17 18.18
N PRO A 164 17.78 -26.76 17.87
CA PRO A 164 18.98 -27.52 18.22
C PRO A 164 19.11 -27.69 19.74
N THR A 165 19.54 -28.88 20.16
CA THR A 165 19.91 -29.15 21.56
C THR A 165 21.16 -28.38 21.98
N GLY A 166 22.09 -28.14 21.06
CA GLY A 166 23.32 -27.35 21.26
C GLY A 166 23.15 -25.82 21.19
N LEU A 167 21.95 -25.28 21.40
CA LEU A 167 21.73 -23.84 21.26
C LEU A 167 22.40 -23.03 22.37
N ARG A 168 23.24 -22.06 22.01
CA ARG A 168 23.99 -21.21 22.94
C ARG A 168 23.28 -19.90 23.24
N ALA A 169 22.17 -20.00 23.96
CA ALA A 169 21.35 -18.85 24.34
C ALA A 169 22.13 -17.73 25.07
N GLY A 170 23.14 -18.06 25.89
CA GLY A 170 23.98 -17.05 26.56
C GLY A 170 24.82 -16.18 25.61
N LEU A 171 25.08 -16.66 24.39
CA LEU A 171 25.77 -15.92 23.35
C LEU A 171 24.80 -15.29 22.32
N ALA A 172 23.50 -15.55 22.44
CA ALA A 172 22.49 -15.02 21.51
C ALA A 172 22.40 -13.49 21.58
N ARG A 173 22.11 -12.85 20.44
CA ARG A 173 21.93 -11.39 20.36
C ARG A 173 20.88 -11.00 19.32
N ASN A 174 20.21 -9.89 19.58
CA ASN A 174 19.20 -9.30 18.71
C ASN A 174 19.67 -7.93 18.23
N PHE A 175 20.09 -7.88 16.97
CA PHE A 175 20.52 -6.69 16.25
C PHE A 175 19.39 -6.02 15.47
N ALA A 176 18.22 -6.67 15.36
CA ALA A 176 17.05 -6.12 14.67
C ALA A 176 16.24 -5.15 15.54
N ASP A 177 16.04 -5.47 16.82
CA ASP A 177 15.41 -4.56 17.78
C ASP A 177 16.45 -4.02 18.75
N LEU A 178 17.12 -2.93 18.36
CA LEU A 178 18.02 -2.23 19.27
C LEU A 178 17.21 -1.46 20.32
N SER A 179 17.72 -1.39 21.54
CA SER A 179 17.22 -0.49 22.58
C SER A 179 17.43 0.99 22.19
N PRO A 180 16.83 1.95 22.91
CA PRO A 180 16.99 3.39 22.62
C PRO A 180 18.44 3.89 22.66
N ASP A 181 19.32 3.25 23.44
CA ASP A 181 20.76 3.54 23.51
C ASP A 181 21.58 2.81 22.42
N GLY A 182 20.91 2.05 21.54
CA GLY A 182 21.51 1.34 20.42
C GLY A 182 22.17 0.01 20.81
N THR A 183 21.93 -0.51 22.01
CA THR A 183 22.47 -1.80 22.45
C THR A 183 21.65 -2.97 21.88
N PRO A 184 22.31 -4.05 21.40
CA PRO A 184 21.59 -5.25 20.96
C PRO A 184 20.89 -5.96 22.11
N GLY A 185 19.69 -6.48 21.87
CA GLY A 185 18.99 -7.32 22.83
C GLY A 185 19.77 -8.61 23.14
N SER A 186 19.56 -9.18 24.32
CA SER A 186 20.26 -10.38 24.80
C SER A 186 19.67 -11.72 24.34
N ASP A 187 18.54 -11.70 23.64
CA ASP A 187 17.92 -12.88 23.03
C ASP A 187 18.09 -12.88 21.51
N ALA A 188 17.58 -13.90 20.83
CA ALA A 188 17.44 -13.92 19.38
C ALA A 188 16.07 -14.49 18.97
N PHE A 189 15.02 -14.15 19.74
CA PHE A 189 13.68 -14.66 19.48
C PHE A 189 13.03 -13.95 18.30
N ASP A 190 12.37 -14.72 17.43
CA ASP A 190 11.55 -14.13 16.38
C ASP A 190 10.28 -13.52 17.01
N ARG A 191 9.86 -12.36 16.50
CA ARG A 191 8.77 -11.55 17.06
C ARG A 191 7.77 -11.19 15.96
N LYS A 192 6.47 -11.28 16.27
CA LYS A 192 5.41 -10.81 15.36
C LYS A 192 5.47 -9.29 15.24
N THR A 193 6.23 -8.79 14.28
CA THR A 193 6.41 -7.35 14.03
C THR A 193 5.38 -6.77 13.05
N ALA A 194 4.59 -7.63 12.37
CA ALA A 194 3.48 -7.25 11.52
C ALA A 194 2.45 -8.38 11.46
N ALA A 195 1.21 -8.06 11.06
CA ALA A 195 0.14 -9.07 11.00
C ALA A 195 -0.20 -9.59 9.59
N VAL A 196 0.57 -9.22 8.57
CA VAL A 196 0.91 -10.15 7.48
C VAL A 196 2.42 -10.19 7.48
N ASN A 197 2.97 -11.35 7.75
CA ASN A 197 4.37 -11.61 7.55
C ASN A 197 4.45 -12.99 6.89
N PRO A 198 4.55 -13.07 5.56
CA PRO A 198 4.56 -14.35 4.85
C PRO A 198 5.83 -15.17 5.12
N MET A 199 6.85 -14.56 5.75
CA MET A 199 8.13 -15.19 6.09
C MET A 199 8.36 -15.24 7.61
N PHE A 200 7.29 -15.13 8.41
CA PHE A 200 7.39 -15.25 9.86
C PHE A 200 7.80 -16.67 10.26
N GLY A 201 8.83 -16.81 11.10
CA GLY A 201 9.39 -18.11 11.42
C GLY A 201 10.44 -18.62 10.44
N HIS A 202 10.88 -17.82 9.47
CA HIS A 202 11.94 -18.20 8.54
C HIS A 202 13.21 -18.68 9.28
N GLY A 203 13.68 -17.92 10.27
CA GLY A 203 14.84 -18.34 11.06
C GLY A 203 14.61 -19.60 11.89
N THR A 204 13.38 -19.87 12.36
CA THR A 204 13.04 -21.16 12.99
C THR A 204 13.23 -22.33 12.02
N ALA A 205 12.78 -22.17 10.77
CA ALA A 205 12.89 -23.21 9.75
C ALA A 205 14.34 -23.44 9.29
N THR A 206 15.09 -22.39 9.02
CA THR A 206 16.50 -22.51 8.60
C THR A 206 17.38 -23.03 9.73
N LEU A 207 17.09 -22.67 10.98
CA LEU A 207 17.75 -23.23 12.16
C LEU A 207 17.47 -24.73 12.32
N ALA A 208 16.23 -25.15 12.04
CA ALA A 208 15.84 -26.56 12.05
C ALA A 208 16.61 -27.38 11.01
N LEU A 209 16.75 -26.85 9.78
CA LEU A 209 17.54 -27.47 8.71
C LEU A 209 19.06 -27.44 8.98
N LEU A 210 19.54 -26.45 9.71
CA LEU A 210 20.96 -26.33 10.06
C LEU A 210 21.38 -27.37 11.09
N ALA A 211 20.74 -27.39 12.26
CA ALA A 211 21.17 -28.21 13.40
C ALA A 211 20.02 -28.76 14.27
N GLY A 212 18.77 -28.55 13.85
CA GLY A 212 17.59 -29.00 14.59
C GLY A 212 17.37 -30.51 14.56
N GLU A 213 16.48 -31.00 15.42
CA GLU A 213 16.10 -32.42 15.48
C GLU A 213 14.64 -32.60 15.03
N PRO A 214 14.29 -33.57 14.15
CA PRO A 214 15.15 -34.57 13.51
C PRO A 214 15.59 -34.19 12.08
N TYR A 215 15.83 -32.92 11.74
CA TYR A 215 16.09 -32.52 10.35
C TYR A 215 17.51 -32.02 10.05
N GLY A 216 18.18 -31.43 11.04
CA GLY A 216 19.42 -30.66 10.88
C GLY A 216 20.57 -31.42 10.22
N GLY A 217 21.35 -30.71 9.41
CA GLY A 217 22.59 -31.21 8.82
C GLY A 217 23.71 -31.40 9.84
N ALA A 218 23.86 -30.47 10.77
CA ALA A 218 24.90 -30.38 11.80
C ALA A 218 24.32 -30.59 13.21
N ARG A 219 23.54 -31.65 13.41
CA ARG A 219 23.01 -31.99 14.75
C ARG A 219 24.13 -32.20 15.75
N GLY A 220 23.90 -31.78 16.99
CA GLY A 220 24.87 -31.83 18.07
C GLY A 220 25.90 -30.71 18.07
N PHE A 221 26.06 -29.95 16.97
CA PHE A 221 26.90 -28.76 16.98
C PHE A 221 26.30 -27.68 17.85
N GLU A 222 27.17 -26.86 18.46
CA GLU A 222 26.71 -25.67 19.15
C GLU A 222 26.32 -24.58 18.15
N VAL A 223 25.17 -23.94 18.38
CA VAL A 223 24.67 -22.87 17.50
C VAL A 223 24.41 -21.60 18.27
N VAL A 224 24.94 -20.48 17.79
CA VAL A 224 24.69 -19.13 18.32
C VAL A 224 23.65 -18.46 17.44
N PRO A 225 22.40 -18.31 17.90
CA PRO A 225 21.37 -17.61 17.13
C PRO A 225 21.56 -16.10 17.25
N LEU A 226 21.64 -15.41 16.12
CA LEU A 226 21.74 -13.97 16.00
C LEU A 226 20.56 -13.46 15.18
N ARG A 227 19.69 -12.67 15.80
CA ARG A 227 18.56 -12.06 15.11
C ARG A 227 19.01 -10.76 14.45
N VAL A 228 18.97 -10.71 13.12
CA VAL A 228 19.50 -9.58 12.33
C VAL A 228 18.44 -8.88 11.49
N ALA A 229 17.25 -9.48 11.40
CA ALA A 229 16.18 -9.00 10.54
C ALA A 229 14.82 -9.18 11.20
N ASN A 230 13.87 -8.34 10.78
CA ASN A 230 12.46 -8.63 11.01
C ASN A 230 11.99 -9.64 9.96
N TRP A 231 12.31 -9.42 8.68
CA TRP A 231 12.01 -10.32 7.55
C TRP A 231 13.26 -10.53 6.69
N VAL A 232 13.30 -11.59 5.88
CA VAL A 232 14.41 -11.84 4.93
C VAL A 232 14.60 -10.75 3.86
N THR A 233 13.63 -9.84 3.72
CA THR A 233 13.69 -8.61 2.92
C THR A 233 13.21 -7.41 3.74
N LEU A 234 13.48 -7.36 5.05
CA LEU A 234 13.26 -6.19 5.90
C LEU A 234 14.32 -6.16 7.00
N PHE A 235 15.47 -5.63 6.64
CA PHE A 235 16.63 -5.49 7.53
C PHE A 235 17.46 -4.26 7.15
N ALA A 236 18.19 -3.73 8.12
CA ALA A 236 19.13 -2.64 7.94
C ALA A 236 20.55 -3.17 7.70
N ASN A 237 21.34 -2.47 6.87
CA ASN A 237 22.73 -2.84 6.62
C ASN A 237 23.56 -2.91 7.91
N SER A 238 23.32 -1.97 8.83
CA SER A 238 23.95 -1.93 10.15
C SER A 238 23.70 -3.16 11.02
N ALA A 239 22.53 -3.79 10.94
CA ALA A 239 22.20 -4.96 11.75
C ALA A 239 23.06 -6.19 11.37
N ILE A 240 23.22 -6.43 10.07
CA ILE A 240 24.08 -7.51 9.56
C ILE A 240 25.55 -7.21 9.87
N ALA A 241 26.01 -5.97 9.67
CA ALA A 241 27.39 -5.58 9.97
C ALA A 241 27.73 -5.78 11.46
N ALA A 242 26.86 -5.32 12.37
CA ALA A 242 27.04 -5.50 13.81
C ALA A 242 27.03 -6.98 14.23
N ALA A 243 26.20 -7.82 13.60
CA ALA A 243 26.18 -9.25 13.88
C ALA A 243 27.46 -9.96 13.40
N LEU A 244 27.98 -9.60 12.23
CA LEU A 244 29.26 -10.12 11.75
C LEU A 244 30.43 -9.64 12.61
N ASP A 245 30.44 -8.38 13.06
CA ASP A 245 31.42 -7.90 14.04
C ASP A 245 31.36 -8.69 15.34
N TYR A 246 30.16 -9.01 15.82
CA TYR A 246 30.00 -9.86 17.00
C TYR A 246 30.54 -11.27 16.77
N VAL A 247 30.34 -11.87 15.59
CA VAL A 247 30.98 -13.16 15.24
C VAL A 247 32.50 -13.05 15.23
N HIS A 248 33.05 -11.96 14.70
CA HIS A 248 34.49 -11.69 14.74
C HIS A 248 35.00 -11.55 16.18
N HIS A 249 34.28 -10.83 17.04
CA HIS A 249 34.58 -10.74 18.47
C HIS A 249 34.63 -12.12 19.13
N LEU A 250 33.60 -12.95 18.89
CA LEU A 250 33.55 -14.31 19.42
C LEU A 250 34.72 -15.17 18.94
N ALA A 251 35.21 -14.96 17.71
CA ALA A 251 36.35 -15.67 17.14
C ALA A 251 37.68 -15.41 17.85
N GLY A 252 37.76 -14.36 18.67
CA GLY A 252 38.93 -14.00 19.49
C GLY A 252 39.17 -14.91 20.70
N SER A 253 38.21 -15.76 21.08
CA SER A 253 38.35 -16.72 22.18
C SER A 253 37.94 -18.13 21.76
N ALA A 254 38.71 -19.14 22.14
CA ALA A 254 38.43 -20.53 21.82
C ALA A 254 37.08 -21.01 22.36
N ASP A 255 36.66 -20.52 23.53
CA ASP A 255 35.42 -20.97 24.20
C ASP A 255 34.16 -20.44 23.51
N THR A 256 34.26 -19.31 22.83
CA THR A 256 33.13 -18.62 22.19
C THR A 256 33.17 -18.63 20.67
N ARG A 257 34.30 -19.00 20.07
CA ARG A 257 34.53 -18.99 18.62
C ARG A 257 33.41 -19.67 17.85
N CYS A 258 32.96 -19.00 16.79
CA CYS A 258 32.17 -19.58 15.72
C CYS A 258 33.08 -19.76 14.49
N ASP A 259 33.00 -20.90 13.82
CA ASP A 259 33.83 -21.22 12.65
C ASP A 259 33.06 -21.14 11.33
N VAL A 260 31.73 -21.18 11.41
CA VAL A 260 30.84 -21.10 10.25
C VAL A 260 29.72 -20.12 10.54
N VAL A 261 29.38 -19.29 9.56
CA VAL A 261 28.19 -18.43 9.54
C VAL A 261 27.20 -19.01 8.52
N SER A 262 25.97 -19.27 8.95
CA SER A 262 24.84 -19.57 8.08
C SER A 262 23.91 -18.36 8.05
N MET A 263 23.71 -17.77 6.87
CA MET A 263 22.81 -16.62 6.71
C MET A 263 21.90 -16.78 5.49
N SER A 264 20.64 -17.16 5.73
CA SER A 264 19.66 -17.48 4.68
C SER A 264 18.91 -16.23 4.18
N MET A 265 19.63 -15.15 3.90
CA MET A 265 19.08 -13.89 3.40
C MET A 265 20.14 -13.07 2.65
N GLY A 266 19.71 -12.04 1.95
CA GLY A 266 20.59 -11.09 1.26
C GLY A 266 19.82 -10.01 0.52
N GLY A 267 20.54 -9.06 -0.07
CA GLY A 267 19.95 -8.02 -0.92
C GLY A 267 21.01 -7.08 -1.51
N ALA A 268 20.81 -5.77 -1.39
CA ALA A 268 21.65 -4.74 -2.00
C ALA A 268 23.09 -4.72 -1.43
N PRO A 269 24.07 -4.30 -2.26
CA PRO A 269 25.47 -4.20 -1.84
C PRO A 269 25.66 -3.13 -0.76
N SER A 270 26.61 -3.41 0.14
CA SER A 270 27.07 -2.51 1.19
C SER A 270 28.58 -2.62 1.35
N ALA A 271 29.25 -1.48 1.50
CA ALA A 271 30.68 -1.45 1.74
C ALA A 271 31.02 -1.94 3.15
N VAL A 272 30.18 -1.65 4.15
CA VAL A 272 30.39 -2.17 5.51
C VAL A 272 30.32 -3.70 5.55
N TRP A 273 29.44 -4.33 4.75
CA TRP A 273 29.40 -5.79 4.64
C TRP A 273 30.64 -6.39 4.01
N ALA A 274 31.20 -5.74 2.97
CA ALA A 274 32.43 -6.19 2.34
C ALA A 274 33.59 -6.20 3.37
N ASP A 275 33.71 -5.13 4.16
CA ASP A 275 34.70 -5.04 5.24
C ASP A 275 34.52 -6.14 6.29
N ALA A 276 33.27 -6.39 6.72
CA ALA A 276 32.96 -7.44 7.70
C ALA A 276 33.30 -8.85 7.18
N VAL A 277 32.87 -9.16 5.95
CA VAL A 277 33.15 -10.44 5.29
C VAL A 277 34.65 -10.66 5.11
N ASN A 278 35.39 -9.62 4.69
CA ASN A 278 36.83 -9.69 4.55
C ASN A 278 37.49 -10.05 5.89
N ALA A 279 37.09 -9.40 6.99
CA ALA A 279 37.64 -9.67 8.31
C ALA A 279 37.34 -11.09 8.80
N LEU A 280 36.12 -11.59 8.62
CA LEU A 280 35.75 -12.96 9.00
C LEU A 280 36.54 -14.01 8.22
N TYR A 281 36.73 -13.78 6.92
CA TYR A 281 37.55 -14.64 6.07
C TYR A 281 38.99 -14.74 6.58
N GLU A 282 39.61 -13.62 6.93
CA GLU A 282 40.96 -13.60 7.52
C GLU A 282 41.00 -14.31 8.88
N ALA A 283 39.95 -14.14 9.70
CA ALA A 283 39.79 -14.80 11.00
C ALA A 283 39.53 -16.33 10.90
N GLY A 284 39.28 -16.83 9.69
CA GLY A 284 39.00 -18.24 9.41
C GLY A 284 37.58 -18.68 9.74
N VAL A 285 36.63 -17.76 9.59
CA VAL A 285 35.20 -18.04 9.70
C VAL A 285 34.63 -18.19 8.28
N ALA A 286 34.09 -19.36 7.97
CA ALA A 286 33.48 -19.62 6.67
C ALA A 286 32.05 -19.07 6.62
N VAL A 287 31.81 -18.09 5.74
CA VAL A 287 30.48 -17.47 5.58
C VAL A 287 29.74 -18.14 4.42
N VAL A 288 28.56 -18.68 4.71
CA VAL A 288 27.66 -19.33 3.73
C VAL A 288 26.34 -18.60 3.70
N THR A 289 25.93 -18.13 2.51
CA THR A 289 24.72 -17.31 2.39
C THR A 289 23.88 -17.65 1.17
N ALA A 290 22.57 -17.39 1.27
CA ALA A 290 21.61 -17.69 0.22
C ALA A 290 21.89 -16.87 -1.05
N ALA A 291 21.84 -17.53 -2.21
CA ALA A 291 22.02 -16.85 -3.50
C ALA A 291 20.89 -15.83 -3.81
N GLY A 292 19.73 -15.95 -3.19
CA GLY A 292 18.52 -15.16 -3.49
C GLY A 292 17.50 -15.96 -4.29
N ASN A 293 16.26 -15.46 -4.40
CA ASN A 293 15.17 -16.11 -5.14
C ASN A 293 14.46 -15.09 -6.05
N ASN A 294 13.81 -15.58 -7.09
CA ASN A 294 13.09 -14.78 -8.08
C ASN A 294 11.89 -15.53 -8.67
N PHE A 295 10.99 -14.79 -9.32
CA PHE A 295 9.93 -15.33 -10.18
C PHE A 295 10.14 -14.77 -11.58
N GLY A 296 10.27 -15.65 -12.58
CA GLY A 296 10.58 -15.24 -13.95
C GLY A 296 11.81 -14.35 -14.09
N ASN A 297 12.84 -14.56 -13.25
CA ASN A 297 14.05 -13.74 -13.20
C ASN A 297 13.85 -12.28 -12.75
N LEU A 298 12.75 -11.99 -12.04
CA LEU A 298 12.44 -10.69 -11.42
C LEU A 298 12.31 -10.81 -9.89
N PRO A 299 12.65 -9.77 -9.10
CA PRO A 299 13.27 -8.51 -9.52
C PRO A 299 14.78 -8.63 -9.78
N VAL A 300 15.43 -9.69 -9.28
CA VAL A 300 16.87 -9.94 -9.44
C VAL A 300 17.12 -11.35 -9.98
N ARG A 301 17.87 -11.46 -11.08
CA ARG A 301 18.26 -12.76 -11.66
C ARG A 301 19.55 -13.31 -11.04
N SER A 302 20.50 -12.43 -10.76
CA SER A 302 21.86 -12.75 -10.30
C SER A 302 21.96 -12.90 -8.78
N ILE A 303 22.97 -13.64 -8.30
CA ILE A 303 23.28 -13.81 -6.88
C ILE A 303 23.33 -12.45 -6.14
N VAL A 304 22.61 -12.35 -5.01
CA VAL A 304 22.51 -11.13 -4.19
C VAL A 304 23.66 -10.99 -3.19
N TYR A 305 23.80 -9.84 -2.52
CA TYR A 305 24.83 -9.62 -1.49
C TYR A 305 24.35 -10.08 -0.10
N PRO A 306 25.24 -10.57 0.78
CA PRO A 306 26.68 -10.73 0.60
C PRO A 306 27.07 -12.02 -0.14
N ALA A 307 26.12 -12.85 -0.57
CA ALA A 307 26.42 -14.10 -1.28
C ALA A 307 27.29 -13.89 -2.51
N ARG A 308 27.19 -12.71 -3.15
CA ARG A 308 27.98 -12.31 -4.32
C ARG A 308 29.45 -12.01 -4.04
N PHE A 309 29.85 -11.78 -2.80
CA PHE A 309 31.26 -11.61 -2.42
C PHE A 309 32.04 -12.92 -2.61
N ASN A 310 33.23 -12.87 -3.20
CA ASN A 310 34.02 -14.06 -3.54
C ASN A 310 34.48 -14.83 -2.30
N ARG A 311 34.71 -14.14 -1.18
CA ARG A 311 35.04 -14.75 0.10
C ARG A 311 33.84 -15.44 0.78
N VAL A 312 32.63 -15.26 0.25
CA VAL A 312 31.40 -15.93 0.69
C VAL A 312 31.09 -17.13 -0.20
N LEU A 313 30.72 -18.24 0.43
CA LEU A 313 30.21 -19.42 -0.28
C LEU A 313 28.72 -19.22 -0.59
N ALA A 314 28.39 -19.01 -1.87
CA ALA A 314 27.01 -18.77 -2.29
C ALA A 314 26.23 -20.09 -2.40
N ALA A 315 25.06 -20.15 -1.77
CA ALA A 315 24.18 -21.32 -1.79
C ALA A 315 23.12 -21.20 -2.90
N CYS A 316 23.33 -21.93 -4.00
CA CYS A 316 22.35 -22.10 -5.07
C CYS A 316 21.45 -23.32 -4.79
N GLY A 317 20.41 -23.52 -5.61
CA GLY A 317 19.46 -24.62 -5.43
C GLY A 317 19.50 -25.70 -6.51
N VAL A 318 19.19 -26.94 -6.13
CA VAL A 318 18.93 -28.08 -7.03
C VAL A 318 17.69 -28.85 -6.57
N MET A 319 16.81 -29.20 -7.51
CA MET A 319 15.55 -29.90 -7.21
C MET A 319 15.76 -31.41 -7.06
N ALA A 320 14.77 -32.14 -6.52
CA ALA A 320 14.88 -33.58 -6.27
C ALA A 320 15.15 -34.44 -7.52
N ASP A 321 14.84 -33.95 -8.73
CA ASP A 321 15.18 -34.62 -10.00
C ASP A 321 16.61 -34.34 -10.49
N GLY A 322 17.42 -33.64 -9.69
CA GLY A 322 18.79 -33.25 -10.01
C GLY A 322 18.91 -32.03 -10.93
N LYS A 323 17.80 -31.43 -11.38
CA LYS A 323 17.85 -30.22 -12.21
C LYS A 323 18.06 -28.96 -11.37
N PRO A 324 18.68 -27.90 -11.94
CA PRO A 324 18.86 -26.65 -11.23
C PRO A 324 17.52 -26.04 -10.80
N TYR A 325 17.47 -25.51 -9.57
CA TYR A 325 16.36 -24.68 -9.09
C TYR A 325 16.50 -23.27 -9.68
N ALA A 326 16.32 -23.14 -10.99
CA ALA A 326 16.55 -21.93 -11.77
C ALA A 326 15.66 -21.91 -13.02
N ASP A 327 15.29 -20.72 -13.50
CA ASP A 327 14.52 -20.52 -14.74
C ASP A 327 13.19 -21.31 -14.82
N LEU A 328 12.41 -21.31 -13.73
CA LEU A 328 11.21 -22.17 -13.59
C LEU A 328 9.89 -21.57 -14.11
N GLY A 329 9.92 -20.34 -14.65
CA GLY A 329 8.72 -19.61 -15.11
C GLY A 329 8.32 -18.48 -14.18
N LEU A 330 7.16 -17.87 -14.43
CA LEU A 330 6.59 -16.77 -13.62
C LEU A 330 5.75 -17.27 -12.44
N ASP A 331 5.30 -18.52 -12.52
CA ASP A 331 4.40 -19.21 -11.60
C ASP A 331 5.13 -19.97 -10.48
N ARG A 332 6.43 -20.23 -10.65
CA ARG A 332 7.27 -20.96 -9.68
C ARG A 332 8.44 -20.12 -9.22
N MET A 333 8.69 -20.15 -7.91
CA MET A 333 9.87 -19.53 -7.32
C MET A 333 11.11 -20.29 -7.80
N ALA A 334 12.14 -19.56 -8.20
CA ALA A 334 13.42 -20.09 -8.63
C ALA A 334 14.56 -19.43 -7.85
N GLY A 335 15.70 -20.11 -7.76
CA GLY A 335 16.91 -19.58 -7.15
C GLY A 335 17.65 -18.63 -8.11
N CYS A 336 18.26 -17.59 -7.54
CA CYS A 336 19.19 -16.75 -8.27
C CYS A 336 20.48 -17.52 -8.57
N TYR A 337 21.09 -17.20 -9.71
CA TYR A 337 22.33 -17.81 -10.15
C TYR A 337 23.13 -16.81 -10.98
N GLY A 338 24.41 -17.09 -11.19
CA GLY A 338 25.32 -16.15 -11.82
C GLY A 338 25.62 -14.92 -10.96
N PRO A 339 26.51 -14.03 -11.40
CA PRO A 339 27.22 -14.06 -12.67
C PRO A 339 28.23 -15.20 -12.80
N ALA A 340 28.67 -15.50 -14.03
CA ALA A 340 29.62 -16.58 -14.30
C ALA A 340 30.89 -16.52 -13.43
N ARG A 341 31.44 -15.30 -13.19
CA ARG A 341 32.62 -15.14 -12.32
C ARG A 341 32.38 -15.58 -10.88
N LYS A 342 31.14 -15.46 -10.38
CA LYS A 342 30.78 -15.80 -9.01
C LYS A 342 30.49 -17.29 -8.84
N MET A 343 30.07 -17.95 -9.92
CA MET A 343 29.76 -19.38 -9.89
C MET A 343 30.95 -20.26 -9.48
N ARG A 344 32.19 -19.75 -9.58
CA ARG A 344 33.40 -20.46 -9.10
C ARG A 344 33.46 -20.63 -7.57
N THR A 345 32.76 -19.78 -6.82
CA THR A 345 32.61 -19.81 -5.36
C THR A 345 31.15 -20.04 -4.93
N ALA A 346 30.35 -20.67 -5.81
CA ALA A 346 28.98 -21.09 -5.52
C ALA A 346 28.87 -22.63 -5.51
N LEU A 347 27.96 -23.14 -4.70
CA LEU A 347 27.63 -24.57 -4.60
C LEU A 347 26.11 -24.72 -4.48
N SER A 348 25.54 -25.73 -5.11
CA SER A 348 24.11 -26.02 -4.98
C SER A 348 23.81 -27.06 -3.90
N ALA A 349 22.72 -26.85 -3.17
CA ALA A 349 22.14 -27.86 -2.29
C ALA A 349 20.63 -27.98 -2.53
N TRP A 350 20.02 -28.99 -1.92
CA TRP A 350 18.73 -29.52 -2.36
C TRP A 350 17.54 -28.65 -1.90
N THR A 351 16.71 -28.21 -2.84
CA THR A 351 15.54 -27.33 -2.64
C THR A 351 14.69 -27.30 -3.92
N PRO A 352 13.35 -27.13 -3.86
CA PRO A 352 12.49 -26.93 -2.70
C PRO A 352 12.03 -28.28 -2.12
N ASN A 353 10.92 -28.30 -1.38
CA ASN A 353 10.38 -29.47 -0.67
C ASN A 353 11.26 -29.96 0.51
N ALA A 354 11.95 -29.05 1.18
CA ALA A 354 12.67 -29.33 2.42
C ALA A 354 11.74 -29.17 3.65
N PRO A 355 12.00 -29.88 4.76
CA PRO A 355 11.29 -29.67 6.03
C PRO A 355 11.36 -28.21 6.50
N TRP A 356 10.22 -27.65 6.89
CA TRP A 356 10.04 -26.25 7.24
C TRP A 356 9.30 -26.11 8.57
N ALA A 357 10.04 -25.78 9.62
CA ALA A 357 9.48 -25.62 10.96
C ALA A 357 8.56 -24.40 11.04
N VAL A 358 7.35 -24.58 11.60
CA VAL A 358 6.32 -23.54 11.59
C VAL A 358 6.30 -22.80 12.93
N PHE A 359 6.68 -21.52 12.90
CA PHE A 359 6.70 -20.68 14.10
C PHE A 359 5.34 -20.65 14.81
N GLY A 360 5.36 -20.71 16.15
CA GLY A 360 4.18 -20.65 17.01
C GLY A 360 3.40 -21.98 17.06
N GLN A 361 3.86 -23.00 16.36
CA GLN A 361 3.30 -24.35 16.37
C GLN A 361 4.40 -25.34 16.79
N PRO A 362 4.55 -25.64 18.09
CA PRO A 362 5.74 -26.32 18.63
C PRO A 362 6.12 -27.64 17.96
N ASP A 363 5.13 -28.36 17.42
CA ASP A 363 5.26 -29.70 16.86
C ASP A 363 5.13 -29.74 15.33
N ARG A 364 4.85 -28.62 14.65
CA ARG A 364 4.51 -28.63 13.22
C ARG A 364 5.71 -28.35 12.33
N VAL A 365 5.94 -29.26 11.40
CA VAL A 365 6.90 -29.10 10.31
C VAL A 365 6.22 -29.42 8.99
N ASP A 366 6.17 -28.43 8.11
CA ASP A 366 5.64 -28.56 6.75
C ASP A 366 6.76 -29.12 5.84
N GLN A 367 6.42 -29.82 4.76
CA GLN A 367 7.38 -30.47 3.85
C GLN A 367 7.56 -29.70 2.53
N ASP A 368 6.99 -28.51 2.39
CA ASP A 368 7.02 -27.67 1.19
C ASP A 368 8.03 -26.50 1.27
N GLY A 369 8.96 -26.53 2.24
CA GLY A 369 9.99 -25.50 2.41
C GLY A 369 10.86 -25.34 1.17
N GLY A 370 11.08 -24.10 0.73
CA GLY A 370 11.72 -23.82 -0.55
C GLY A 370 12.71 -22.66 -0.54
N GLY A 371 13.29 -22.40 -1.71
CA GLY A 371 14.24 -21.32 -1.92
C GLY A 371 15.69 -21.68 -1.57
N THR A 372 16.60 -20.79 -1.95
CA THR A 372 18.03 -20.88 -1.61
C THR A 372 18.28 -20.77 -0.09
N SER A 373 17.30 -20.28 0.66
CA SER A 373 17.26 -20.31 2.13
C SER A 373 17.25 -21.72 2.72
N ALA A 374 16.67 -22.70 2.03
CA ALA A 374 16.70 -24.12 2.44
C ALA A 374 18.03 -24.80 2.08
N ALA A 375 18.70 -24.34 1.01
CA ALA A 375 20.00 -24.84 0.57
C ALA A 375 21.17 -24.36 1.45
N THR A 376 21.12 -23.11 1.89
CA THR A 376 22.15 -22.46 2.73
C THR A 376 22.54 -23.26 3.99
N PRO A 377 21.61 -23.69 4.86
CA PRO A 377 21.95 -24.42 6.08
C PRO A 377 22.60 -25.78 5.79
N GLN A 378 22.30 -26.41 4.65
CA GLN A 378 22.91 -27.68 4.26
C GLN A 378 24.41 -27.51 3.96
N ILE A 379 24.76 -26.46 3.21
CA ILE A 379 26.14 -26.15 2.86
C ILE A 379 26.93 -25.70 4.10
N ALA A 380 26.31 -24.88 4.96
CA ALA A 380 26.90 -24.47 6.23
C ALA A 380 27.16 -25.69 7.14
N ALA A 381 26.20 -26.62 7.24
CA ALA A 381 26.36 -27.86 7.99
C ALA A 381 27.49 -28.74 7.44
N ALA A 382 27.57 -28.93 6.12
CA ALA A 382 28.63 -29.71 5.50
C ALA A 382 30.02 -29.07 5.73
N THR A 383 30.10 -27.74 5.69
CA THR A 383 31.32 -26.99 6.02
C THR A 383 31.75 -27.25 7.46
N ALA A 384 30.82 -27.17 8.42
CA ALA A 384 31.09 -27.43 9.83
C ALA A 384 31.52 -28.88 10.08
N LEU A 385 30.84 -29.86 9.47
CA LEU A 385 31.18 -31.28 9.56
C LEU A 385 32.58 -31.57 9.03
N TRP A 386 32.96 -30.96 7.90
CA TRP A 386 34.29 -31.14 7.32
C TRP A 386 35.38 -30.51 8.20
N LEU A 387 35.16 -29.28 8.68
CA LEU A 387 36.09 -28.60 9.57
C LEU A 387 36.28 -29.37 10.89
N GLU A 388 35.21 -29.96 11.42
CA GLU A 388 35.24 -30.76 12.65
C GLU A 388 36.09 -32.01 12.44
N ARG A 389 35.82 -32.76 11.36
CA ARG A 389 36.50 -34.01 11.02
C ARG A 389 38.01 -33.82 10.90
N HIS A 390 38.44 -32.67 10.39
CA HIS A 390 39.83 -32.36 10.05
C HIS A 390 40.48 -31.33 10.98
N ARG A 391 39.87 -31.03 12.14
CA ARG A 391 40.34 -29.97 13.05
C ARG A 391 41.84 -30.08 13.38
N GLN A 392 42.31 -31.29 13.69
CA GLN A 392 43.72 -31.53 14.02
C GLN A 392 44.65 -31.33 12.82
N ALA A 393 44.21 -31.72 11.62
CA ALA A 393 45.00 -31.53 10.40
C ALA A 393 45.08 -30.05 9.96
N LEU A 394 44.15 -29.23 10.43
CA LEU A 394 44.04 -27.79 10.12
C LEU A 394 44.83 -26.89 11.07
N THR A 395 45.51 -27.42 12.10
CA THR A 395 46.25 -26.60 13.08
C THR A 395 47.38 -25.77 12.44
N GLY A 396 47.93 -26.22 11.31
CA GLY A 396 48.95 -25.49 10.54
C GLY A 396 48.40 -24.50 9.49
N HIS A 397 47.08 -24.38 9.36
CA HIS A 397 46.44 -23.50 8.39
C HIS A 397 46.11 -22.15 9.04
N SER A 398 46.46 -21.04 8.36
CA SER A 398 45.97 -19.71 8.74
C SER A 398 44.45 -19.61 8.58
N GLY A 399 43.85 -18.55 9.13
CA GLY A 399 42.38 -18.40 9.12
C GLY A 399 41.78 -18.58 7.71
N TRP A 400 42.19 -17.75 6.74
CA TRP A 400 41.69 -17.87 5.36
C TRP A 400 41.96 -19.25 4.72
N GLN A 401 43.08 -19.91 5.07
CA GLN A 401 43.41 -21.24 4.56
C GLN A 401 42.43 -22.31 5.04
N ARG A 402 41.92 -22.19 6.28
CA ARG A 402 40.88 -23.09 6.79
C ARG A 402 39.60 -22.99 5.95
N VAL A 403 39.21 -21.76 5.59
CA VAL A 403 38.02 -21.49 4.76
C VAL A 403 38.19 -22.09 3.36
N GLU A 404 39.32 -21.83 2.70
CA GLU A 404 39.58 -22.35 1.35
C GLU A 404 39.75 -23.87 1.31
N ALA A 405 40.35 -24.47 2.36
CA ALA A 405 40.49 -25.92 2.45
C ALA A 405 39.13 -26.61 2.51
N ALA A 406 38.21 -26.10 3.34
CA ALA A 406 36.84 -26.61 3.43
C ALA A 406 36.09 -26.43 2.12
N ARG A 407 36.17 -25.23 1.53
CA ARG A 407 35.53 -24.92 0.24
C ARG A 407 36.01 -25.86 -0.87
N LEU A 408 37.32 -26.09 -0.98
CA LEU A 408 37.90 -26.97 -1.99
C LEU A 408 37.47 -28.42 -1.80
N ALA A 409 37.38 -28.91 -0.57
CA ALA A 409 36.91 -30.27 -0.29
C ALA A 409 35.45 -30.45 -0.72
N LEU A 410 34.57 -29.48 -0.41
CA LEU A 410 33.18 -29.49 -0.87
C LEU A 410 33.08 -29.46 -2.40
N PHE A 411 33.91 -28.65 -3.07
CA PHE A 411 33.92 -28.57 -4.54
C PHE A 411 34.43 -29.85 -5.20
N ARG A 412 35.43 -30.52 -4.64
CA ARG A 412 35.88 -31.83 -5.12
C ARG A 412 34.82 -32.89 -4.96
N ALA A 413 34.12 -32.89 -3.83
CA ALA A 413 33.04 -33.83 -3.56
C ALA A 413 31.83 -33.65 -4.49
N ALA A 414 31.58 -32.42 -4.95
CA ALA A 414 30.55 -32.14 -5.95
C ALA A 414 30.82 -32.76 -7.34
N GLY A 415 32.01 -33.34 -7.55
CA GLY A 415 32.30 -34.23 -8.68
C GLY A 415 32.42 -33.54 -10.05
N ARG A 416 32.64 -32.22 -10.07
CA ARG A 416 32.71 -31.44 -11.32
C ARG A 416 34.13 -30.97 -11.62
N ASP A 417 34.81 -31.68 -12.50
CA ASP A 417 36.08 -31.27 -13.09
C ASP A 417 35.83 -30.29 -14.24
N GLY A 418 36.33 -29.05 -14.13
CA GLY A 418 36.21 -28.03 -15.18
C GLY A 418 35.69 -26.66 -14.70
N PRO A 419 35.24 -25.79 -15.64
CA PRO A 419 34.65 -24.50 -15.30
C PRO A 419 33.33 -24.69 -14.53
N PRO A 420 32.97 -23.75 -13.63
CA PRO A 420 31.72 -23.82 -12.90
C PRO A 420 30.52 -23.77 -13.83
N ASP A 421 29.45 -24.47 -13.46
CA ASP A 421 28.14 -24.39 -14.09
C ASP A 421 27.53 -23.00 -13.90
N ALA A 422 26.80 -22.53 -14.91
CA ALA A 422 26.11 -21.25 -14.83
C ALA A 422 25.04 -21.20 -13.72
N ARG A 423 24.40 -22.33 -13.39
CA ARG A 423 23.28 -22.45 -12.45
C ARG A 423 23.62 -23.25 -11.19
N LEU A 424 24.49 -24.27 -11.32
CA LEU A 424 24.88 -25.15 -10.22
C LEU A 424 26.23 -24.80 -9.57
N GLY A 425 26.95 -23.79 -10.08
CA GLY A 425 28.26 -23.42 -9.57
C GLY A 425 29.25 -24.57 -9.69
N ARG A 426 29.88 -24.96 -8.58
CA ARG A 426 30.82 -26.08 -8.52
C ARG A 426 30.15 -27.45 -8.50
N GLY A 427 28.82 -27.51 -8.53
CA GLY A 427 28.05 -28.74 -8.57
C GLY A 427 27.12 -28.87 -7.37
N VAL A 428 26.73 -30.09 -7.08
CA VAL A 428 25.76 -30.41 -6.02
C VAL A 428 26.50 -30.89 -4.77
N LEU A 429 26.02 -30.47 -3.60
CA LEU A 429 26.58 -30.85 -2.31
C LEU A 429 26.55 -32.36 -2.08
N HIS A 430 27.70 -32.94 -1.72
CA HIS A 430 27.85 -34.30 -1.20
C HIS A 430 28.74 -34.29 0.05
N ALA A 431 28.13 -34.14 1.22
CA ALA A 431 28.82 -33.92 2.49
C ALA A 431 29.65 -35.12 2.95
N ASP A 432 29.14 -36.36 2.84
CA ASP A 432 29.86 -37.57 3.24
C ASP A 432 31.11 -37.78 2.37
N ALA A 433 30.99 -37.55 1.06
CA ALA A 433 32.13 -37.56 0.15
C ALA A 433 33.15 -36.46 0.50
N ALA A 434 32.70 -35.26 0.86
CA ALA A 434 33.58 -34.16 1.26
C ALA A 434 34.46 -34.54 2.46
N LEU A 435 33.91 -35.22 3.46
CA LEU A 435 34.65 -35.67 4.65
C LEU A 435 35.81 -36.61 4.30
N GLY A 436 35.74 -37.32 3.18
CA GLY A 436 36.81 -38.19 2.67
C GLY A 436 38.00 -37.45 2.07
N PHE A 437 37.85 -36.18 1.68
CA PHE A 437 38.97 -35.38 1.18
C PHE A 437 39.75 -34.76 2.33
N ALA A 438 41.03 -35.15 2.44
CA ALA A 438 41.97 -34.52 3.36
C ALA A 438 42.17 -33.03 3.03
N PRO A 439 42.46 -32.16 4.03
CA PRO A 439 42.78 -30.76 3.80
C PRO A 439 43.92 -30.63 2.80
N ALA A 440 43.75 -29.74 1.81
CA ALA A 440 44.83 -29.41 0.90
C ALA A 440 45.99 -28.75 1.67
N LEU A 441 47.21 -28.99 1.21
CA LEU A 441 48.41 -28.41 1.81
C LEU A 441 48.31 -26.88 1.80
N PRO A 442 48.69 -26.17 2.89
CA PRO A 442 48.61 -24.71 2.97
C PRO A 442 49.20 -23.97 1.77
N ALA A 443 50.34 -24.45 1.24
CA ALA A 443 51.03 -23.86 0.10
C ALA A 443 50.28 -24.00 -1.26
N THR A 444 49.30 -24.90 -1.33
CA THR A 444 48.51 -25.16 -2.56
C THR A 444 47.20 -24.37 -2.60
N LEU A 445 46.78 -23.81 -1.45
CA LEU A 445 45.58 -23.01 -1.34
C LEU A 445 45.82 -21.61 -1.91
N ARG A 446 44.81 -21.06 -2.56
CA ARG A 446 44.84 -19.71 -3.15
C ARG A 446 43.92 -18.81 -2.35
N LYS A 447 44.48 -17.70 -1.87
CA LYS A 447 43.73 -16.68 -1.15
C LYS A 447 42.85 -15.90 -2.14
N GLU A 448 41.60 -15.68 -1.77
CA GLU A 448 40.73 -14.78 -2.53
C GLU A 448 41.11 -13.32 -2.29
N ALA A 449 41.01 -12.51 -3.34
CA ALA A 449 41.17 -11.07 -3.23
C ALA A 449 40.17 -10.49 -2.20
N GLU A 450 40.49 -9.34 -1.63
CA GLU A 450 39.52 -8.62 -0.80
C GLU A 450 38.31 -8.24 -1.64
N ASP A 451 37.12 -8.45 -1.09
CA ASP A 451 35.88 -8.07 -1.73
C ASP A 451 35.65 -6.56 -1.55
N HIS A 452 35.17 -5.93 -2.62
CA HIS A 452 34.81 -4.51 -2.68
C HIS A 452 33.50 -4.36 -3.47
N THR A 453 32.80 -3.24 -3.27
CA THR A 453 31.57 -2.90 -4.01
C THR A 453 31.92 -2.03 -5.21
N ASP A 454 32.27 -2.66 -6.33
CA ASP A 454 32.71 -1.97 -7.54
C ASP A 454 31.67 -1.99 -8.68
N PHE A 455 31.54 -0.90 -9.42
CA PHE A 455 30.77 -0.86 -10.67
C PHE A 455 31.75 -0.74 -11.85
N ALA A 456 31.88 -1.79 -12.66
CA ALA A 456 32.95 -1.89 -13.67
C ALA A 456 32.95 -0.73 -14.66
N VAL A 457 31.77 -0.22 -15.03
CA VAL A 457 31.65 0.91 -15.97
C VAL A 457 32.16 2.22 -15.39
N LEU A 458 32.03 2.45 -14.08
CA LEU A 458 32.51 3.68 -13.45
C LEU A 458 34.04 3.74 -13.36
N ARG A 459 34.73 2.59 -13.37
CA ARG A 459 36.20 2.52 -13.47
C ARG A 459 36.73 3.20 -14.75
N LEU A 460 35.94 3.18 -15.83
CA LEU A 460 36.28 3.85 -17.10
C LEU A 460 36.16 5.38 -16.99
N LEU A 461 35.22 5.87 -16.18
CA LEU A 461 34.99 7.30 -16.00
C LEU A 461 35.98 7.94 -15.04
N THR A 462 36.38 7.23 -13.98
CA THR A 462 37.34 7.74 -13.00
C THR A 462 38.78 7.70 -13.52
N GLY A 463 39.07 6.84 -14.52
CA GLY A 463 40.37 6.80 -15.21
C GLY A 463 41.53 6.29 -14.35
N ILE A 464 41.22 5.66 -13.21
CA ILE A 464 42.22 5.22 -12.24
C ILE A 464 42.47 3.71 -12.41
N GLY A 465 43.70 3.38 -12.79
CA GLY A 465 44.26 2.07 -12.54
C GLY A 465 44.46 1.86 -11.03
N ALA A 466 43.80 0.83 -10.49
CA ALA A 466 44.07 0.15 -9.23
C ALA A 466 43.92 0.89 -7.87
N ALA A 467 43.68 2.19 -7.77
CA ALA A 467 43.44 2.84 -6.46
C ALA A 467 42.34 3.93 -6.48
N ALA A 468 41.07 3.51 -6.52
CA ALA A 468 39.93 4.43 -6.44
C ALA A 468 39.97 5.26 -5.14
N SER A 469 39.70 6.57 -5.24
CA SER A 469 39.61 7.41 -4.05
C SER A 469 38.45 6.96 -3.16
N PRO A 470 38.44 7.29 -1.85
CA PRO A 470 37.31 6.95 -0.98
C PRO A 470 35.96 7.46 -1.48
N HIS A 471 35.94 8.63 -2.12
CA HIS A 471 34.74 9.20 -2.74
C HIS A 471 34.34 8.47 -4.04
N ASP A 472 35.31 7.98 -4.84
CA ASP A 472 35.02 7.14 -6.01
C ASP A 472 34.34 5.81 -5.62
N ARG A 473 34.77 5.22 -4.49
CA ARG A 473 34.13 4.01 -3.95
C ARG A 473 32.66 4.23 -3.58
N MET A 474 32.29 5.44 -3.15
CA MET A 474 30.89 5.78 -2.89
C MET A 474 30.07 5.82 -4.18
N PHE A 475 30.60 6.42 -5.26
CA PHE A 475 29.93 6.41 -6.57
C PHE A 475 29.74 4.98 -7.11
N HIS A 476 30.74 4.12 -6.94
CA HIS A 476 30.64 2.71 -7.34
C HIS A 476 29.55 1.97 -6.58
N LEU A 477 29.51 2.15 -5.26
CA LEU A 477 28.52 1.55 -4.40
C LEU A 477 27.11 2.06 -4.70
N GLU A 478 26.94 3.38 -4.86
CA GLU A 478 25.66 3.98 -5.23
C GLU A 478 25.14 3.41 -6.56
N ALA A 479 25.98 3.38 -7.60
CA ALA A 479 25.60 2.83 -8.90
C ALA A 479 25.26 1.34 -8.83
N LEU A 480 25.97 0.57 -8.00
CA LEU A 480 25.65 -0.83 -7.74
C LEU A 480 24.29 -1.01 -7.03
N GLN A 481 23.97 -0.16 -6.05
CA GLN A 481 22.67 -0.18 -5.36
C GLN A 481 21.53 0.21 -6.31
N ILE A 482 21.74 1.20 -7.17
CA ILE A 482 20.79 1.60 -8.22
C ILE A 482 20.59 0.44 -9.21
N ALA A 483 21.68 -0.16 -9.69
CA ALA A 483 21.61 -1.29 -10.61
C ALA A 483 20.87 -2.48 -9.98
N HIS A 484 21.06 -2.74 -8.69
CA HIS A 484 20.35 -3.82 -7.99
C HIS A 484 18.82 -3.61 -7.94
N GLY A 485 18.35 -2.35 -7.95
CA GLY A 485 16.94 -2.01 -7.80
C GLY A 485 16.20 -1.43 -9.03
N SER A 486 16.89 -1.14 -10.14
CA SER A 486 16.28 -0.57 -11.36
C SER A 486 16.18 -1.59 -12.49
N ALA A 487 14.96 -1.81 -12.98
CA ALA A 487 14.68 -2.67 -14.13
C ALA A 487 15.32 -2.12 -15.42
N GLU A 488 15.37 -0.79 -15.57
CA GLU A 488 15.94 -0.08 -16.70
C GLU A 488 17.46 -0.26 -16.76
N VAL A 489 18.14 -0.17 -15.61
CA VAL A 489 19.58 -0.43 -15.53
C VAL A 489 19.88 -1.91 -15.77
N GLN A 490 19.06 -2.83 -15.23
CA GLN A 490 19.19 -4.27 -15.50
C GLN A 490 18.98 -4.61 -16.99
N ALA A 491 18.03 -3.94 -17.65
CA ALA A 491 17.82 -4.07 -19.09
C ALA A 491 19.03 -3.54 -19.88
N ALA A 492 19.57 -2.37 -19.51
CA ALA A 492 20.76 -1.79 -20.14
C ALA A 492 22.02 -2.65 -19.96
N LEU A 493 22.14 -3.35 -18.84
CA LEU A 493 23.21 -4.33 -18.59
C LEU A 493 23.12 -5.54 -19.52
N GLY A 494 21.96 -5.83 -20.13
CA GLY A 494 21.83 -6.88 -21.15
C GLY A 494 22.19 -8.29 -20.65
N GLY A 495 22.03 -8.55 -19.35
CA GLY A 495 22.43 -9.80 -18.71
C GLY A 495 23.92 -9.92 -18.40
N LEU A 496 24.73 -8.90 -18.71
CA LEU A 496 26.07 -8.74 -18.17
C LEU A 496 25.99 -8.32 -16.71
N ASP A 497 27.01 -8.68 -15.95
CA ASP A 497 27.11 -8.30 -14.56
C ASP A 497 27.63 -6.87 -14.41
N PRO A 498 27.13 -6.06 -13.46
CA PRO A 498 27.66 -4.74 -13.13
C PRO A 498 29.19 -4.60 -12.96
N GLU A 499 29.88 -5.68 -12.57
CA GLU A 499 31.34 -5.75 -12.43
C GLU A 499 32.03 -6.49 -13.60
N ASP A 500 31.29 -6.88 -14.65
CA ASP A 500 31.87 -7.54 -15.83
C ASP A 500 32.73 -6.55 -16.62
N ALA A 501 34.01 -6.90 -16.83
CA ALA A 501 34.92 -6.06 -17.59
C ALA A 501 34.46 -5.84 -19.04
N ARG A 502 33.70 -6.79 -19.62
CA ARG A 502 33.17 -6.70 -21.00
C ARG A 502 32.15 -5.59 -21.18
N LEU A 503 31.55 -5.08 -20.10
CA LEU A 503 30.68 -3.89 -20.18
C LEU A 503 31.43 -2.70 -20.78
N ALA A 504 32.74 -2.60 -20.55
CA ALA A 504 33.58 -1.56 -21.13
C ALA A 504 33.60 -1.58 -22.66
N ASP A 505 33.42 -2.75 -23.26
CA ASP A 505 33.56 -2.96 -24.70
C ASP A 505 32.22 -2.77 -25.44
N HIS A 506 31.08 -3.02 -24.79
CA HIS A 506 29.74 -2.82 -25.38
C HIS A 506 28.68 -2.42 -24.33
N GLY A 507 27.91 -1.36 -24.63
CA GLY A 507 26.71 -0.99 -23.86
C GLY A 507 26.94 -0.08 -22.64
N TRP A 508 28.18 0.17 -22.21
CA TRP A 508 28.45 0.99 -21.01
C TRP A 508 27.82 2.39 -21.02
N ARG A 509 27.70 3.05 -22.18
CA ARG A 509 27.06 4.37 -22.29
C ARG A 509 25.57 4.32 -21.98
N ALA A 510 24.88 3.28 -22.44
CA ALA A 510 23.47 3.06 -22.16
C ALA A 510 23.26 2.73 -20.68
N VAL A 511 24.15 1.92 -20.10
CA VAL A 511 24.15 1.62 -18.66
C VAL A 511 24.33 2.89 -17.83
N LEU A 512 25.29 3.75 -18.17
CA LEU A 512 25.48 5.02 -17.46
C LEU A 512 24.33 6.00 -17.62
N ALA A 513 23.75 6.09 -18.81
CA ALA A 513 22.55 6.91 -19.03
C ALA A 513 21.40 6.41 -18.15
N ALA A 514 21.13 5.10 -18.15
CA ALA A 514 20.11 4.49 -17.29
C ALA A 514 20.38 4.73 -15.80
N VAL A 515 21.64 4.65 -15.35
CA VAL A 515 22.02 4.97 -13.96
C VAL A 515 21.79 6.46 -13.65
N ALA A 516 22.11 7.39 -14.57
CA ALA A 516 21.89 8.82 -14.36
C ALA A 516 20.41 9.23 -14.35
N ASP A 517 19.58 8.50 -15.10
CA ASP A 517 18.14 8.72 -15.22
C ASP A 517 17.35 8.04 -14.10
N ALA A 518 17.95 7.09 -13.37
CA ALA A 518 17.31 6.44 -12.24
C ALA A 518 16.91 7.46 -11.15
N PRO A 519 15.66 7.41 -10.62
CA PRO A 519 15.20 8.33 -9.57
C PRO A 519 16.06 8.31 -8.30
N ALA A 520 16.64 7.16 -7.99
CA ALA A 520 17.51 6.97 -6.84
C ALA A 520 18.93 7.56 -7.01
N CYS A 521 19.28 8.06 -8.21
CA CYS A 521 20.59 8.63 -8.50
C CYS A 521 20.76 10.01 -7.86
N SER A 522 21.83 10.17 -7.09
CA SER A 522 22.24 11.40 -6.42
C SER A 522 22.61 12.48 -7.44
N ALA A 523 22.50 13.74 -7.04
CA ALA A 523 22.97 14.86 -7.84
C ALA A 523 24.48 14.76 -8.12
N ALA A 524 25.24 14.23 -7.16
CA ALA A 524 26.68 14.03 -7.29
C ALA A 524 27.03 12.98 -8.37
N LEU A 525 26.45 11.78 -8.31
CA LEU A 525 26.68 10.73 -9.31
C LEU A 525 26.18 11.13 -10.69
N ARG A 526 24.99 11.75 -10.75
CA ARG A 526 24.43 12.30 -12.00
C ARG A 526 25.35 13.35 -12.62
N GLY A 527 25.93 14.23 -11.79
CA GLY A 527 26.92 15.22 -12.21
C GLY A 527 28.19 14.59 -12.79
N LEU A 528 28.74 13.58 -12.11
CA LEU A 528 29.91 12.82 -12.56
C LEU A 528 29.69 12.16 -13.93
N ILE A 529 28.56 11.45 -14.07
CA ILE A 529 28.21 10.76 -15.31
C ILE A 529 28.02 11.77 -16.45
N ARG A 530 27.29 12.87 -16.21
CA ARG A 530 27.06 13.91 -17.21
C ARG A 530 28.35 14.60 -17.64
N ALA A 531 29.27 14.88 -16.73
CA ALA A 531 30.56 15.51 -17.05
C ALA A 531 31.45 14.65 -17.97
N ARG A 532 31.31 13.32 -17.93
CA ARG A 532 32.21 12.38 -18.62
C ARG A 532 31.62 11.72 -19.88
N LEU A 533 30.30 11.75 -20.09
CA LEU A 533 29.70 11.32 -21.36
C LEU A 533 29.90 12.40 -22.45
N PRO A 534 30.54 12.08 -23.60
CA PRO A 534 30.74 13.03 -24.69
C PRO A 534 29.42 13.51 -25.28
N ALA A 535 29.40 14.75 -25.77
CA ALA A 535 28.19 15.45 -26.23
C ALA A 535 27.39 14.73 -27.33
N ALA A 536 27.94 13.73 -28.03
CA ALA A 536 27.23 12.93 -29.03
C ALA A 536 26.40 11.77 -28.44
N ALA A 537 26.60 11.41 -27.16
CA ALA A 537 25.68 10.56 -26.39
C ALA A 537 24.66 11.39 -25.60
N ARG A 538 24.78 12.71 -25.66
CA ARG A 538 23.74 13.65 -25.25
C ARG A 538 22.92 13.89 -26.52
N GLY A 539 21.67 13.44 -26.58
CA GLY A 539 20.76 13.92 -27.63
C GLY A 539 20.76 15.44 -27.58
N GLY A 540 21.44 16.08 -28.52
CA GLY A 540 21.50 17.54 -28.66
C GLY A 540 20.24 18.09 -29.34
N PRO A 541 20.15 19.41 -29.59
CA PRO A 541 21.28 20.26 -30.01
C PRO A 541 21.46 21.51 -29.12
N ALA A 542 22.58 22.25 -29.09
CA ALA A 542 23.93 22.17 -29.63
C ALA A 542 24.80 23.16 -28.80
N ALA A 543 26.14 23.09 -28.91
CA ALA A 543 27.08 24.02 -28.29
C ALA A 543 28.13 24.51 -29.35
N PRO A 544 29.15 25.31 -29.00
CA PRO A 544 29.26 26.77 -28.91
C PRO A 544 30.38 27.34 -29.84
N ALA A 545 30.61 28.65 -30.01
CA ALA A 545 31.64 29.48 -29.34
C ALA A 545 31.87 30.73 -30.25
N GLN A 546 32.14 31.93 -29.75
CA GLN A 546 33.41 32.44 -29.18
C GLN A 546 33.09 33.74 -28.40
N GLU A 547 33.84 34.10 -27.36
CA GLU A 547 34.82 35.19 -27.52
C GLU A 547 35.81 35.25 -26.34
N ALA A 548 37.07 35.53 -26.66
CA ALA A 548 37.88 36.49 -25.93
C ALA A 548 38.33 37.53 -26.98
N PRO A 549 38.35 38.85 -26.72
CA PRO A 549 39.01 39.46 -25.57
C PRO A 549 38.24 40.60 -24.85
N GLN A 550 38.66 40.92 -23.63
CA GLN A 550 38.14 42.00 -22.80
C GLN A 550 38.26 43.38 -23.47
N VAL A 551 37.13 44.08 -23.60
CA VAL A 551 37.02 45.53 -23.82
C VAL A 551 35.97 46.06 -22.83
N PRO A 552 36.21 47.16 -22.10
CA PRO A 552 35.28 47.65 -21.09
C PRO A 552 34.08 48.33 -21.75
N ALA A 553 32.87 47.81 -21.51
CA ALA A 553 31.62 48.35 -22.08
C ALA A 553 30.42 48.11 -21.13
N PRO A 554 29.30 48.82 -21.33
CA PRO A 554 28.54 49.58 -20.35
C PRO A 554 27.68 48.71 -19.42
N ARG A 555 27.22 49.26 -18.29
CA ARG A 555 26.29 48.61 -17.34
C ARG A 555 25.21 47.79 -18.07
N MET A 556 25.25 46.47 -17.94
CA MET A 556 24.21 45.57 -18.45
C MET A 556 22.88 45.85 -17.74
N PRO A 557 21.74 45.77 -18.44
CA PRO A 557 20.45 45.63 -17.79
C PRO A 557 20.45 44.33 -16.96
N PRO A 558 19.67 44.25 -15.87
CA PRO A 558 19.61 43.07 -15.03
C PRO A 558 19.31 41.80 -15.84
N PRO A 559 19.80 40.62 -15.42
CA PRO A 559 19.53 39.36 -16.11
C PRO A 559 18.02 39.19 -16.27
N ALA A 560 17.60 38.81 -17.48
CA ALA A 560 16.20 38.48 -17.73
C ALA A 560 15.78 37.38 -16.73
N PRO A 561 14.63 37.54 -16.04
CA PRO A 561 14.16 36.53 -15.11
C PRO A 561 14.11 35.16 -15.82
N PRO A 562 14.39 34.05 -15.10
CA PRO A 562 14.23 32.72 -15.67
C PRO A 562 12.83 32.63 -16.29
N PRO A 563 12.66 31.94 -17.44
CA PRO A 563 11.34 31.76 -18.01
C PRO A 563 10.45 31.18 -16.89
N PRO A 564 9.29 31.80 -16.63
CA PRO A 564 8.42 31.34 -15.56
C PRO A 564 8.19 29.84 -15.75
N ALA A 565 8.46 29.07 -14.69
CA ALA A 565 8.19 27.64 -14.71
C ALA A 565 6.73 27.47 -15.14
N VAL A 566 6.49 26.67 -16.17
CA VAL A 566 5.13 26.38 -16.60
C VAL A 566 4.47 25.66 -15.42
N PRO A 567 3.43 26.24 -14.80
CA PRO A 567 2.79 25.62 -13.67
C PRO A 567 2.20 24.27 -14.11
N VAL A 568 2.33 23.26 -13.26
CA VAL A 568 1.63 21.99 -13.48
C VAL A 568 0.13 22.28 -13.51
N PRO A 569 -0.63 21.77 -14.49
CA PRO A 569 -2.07 21.99 -14.53
C PRO A 569 -2.74 21.42 -13.29
N ASP A 570 -3.73 22.12 -12.72
CA ASP A 570 -4.52 21.61 -11.59
C ASP A 570 -5.42 20.42 -11.98
N SER A 571 -5.73 20.30 -13.26
CA SER A 571 -6.60 19.25 -13.80
C SER A 571 -6.18 18.84 -15.22
N ARG A 572 -6.52 17.60 -15.57
CA ARG A 572 -6.51 17.08 -16.94
C ARG A 572 -7.93 16.98 -17.47
N GLN A 573 -8.09 17.26 -18.76
CA GLN A 573 -9.36 17.11 -19.45
C GLN A 573 -9.45 15.71 -20.04
N LEU A 574 -10.58 15.02 -19.82
CA LEU A 574 -10.84 13.68 -20.36
C LEU A 574 -12.21 13.64 -21.03
N GLN A 575 -12.26 13.09 -22.24
CA GLN A 575 -13.51 12.79 -22.93
C GLN A 575 -14.21 11.59 -22.30
N VAL A 576 -15.54 11.70 -22.15
CA VAL A 576 -16.42 10.67 -21.59
C VAL A 576 -17.69 10.56 -22.41
N PHE A 577 -18.39 9.43 -22.29
CA PHE A 577 -19.79 9.36 -22.67
C PHE A 577 -20.64 10.08 -21.62
N ALA A 578 -21.38 11.10 -22.04
CA ALA A 578 -22.39 11.74 -21.19
C ALA A 578 -23.64 10.86 -21.14
N PHE A 579 -24.05 10.31 -22.28
CA PHE A 579 -25.19 9.39 -22.39
C PHE A 579 -24.71 8.01 -22.88
N ASP A 580 -25.57 7.01 -22.83
CA ASP A 580 -25.29 5.67 -23.36
C ASP A 580 -24.68 5.74 -24.79
N PRO A 581 -23.69 4.90 -25.15
CA PRO A 581 -22.98 4.98 -26.43
C PRO A 581 -23.88 5.00 -27.67
N GLY A 582 -25.07 4.38 -27.60
CA GLY A 582 -26.09 4.43 -28.66
C GLY A 582 -26.48 5.85 -29.10
N PHE A 583 -26.40 6.84 -28.20
CA PHE A 583 -26.70 8.25 -28.49
C PHE A 583 -25.65 8.89 -29.41
N ALA A 584 -24.41 8.43 -29.36
CA ALA A 584 -23.35 8.93 -30.23
C ALA A 584 -23.54 8.50 -31.70
N THR A 585 -24.31 7.42 -31.93
CA THR A 585 -24.58 6.90 -33.28
C THR A 585 -25.72 7.61 -34.01
N ARG A 586 -26.46 8.50 -33.33
CA ARG A 586 -27.61 9.24 -33.88
C ARG A 586 -27.25 10.70 -34.15
N MET A 587 -27.53 11.18 -35.36
CA MET A 587 -27.19 12.55 -35.75
C MET A 587 -27.85 13.62 -34.85
N ALA A 588 -29.08 13.37 -34.36
CA ALA A 588 -29.81 14.28 -33.50
C ALA A 588 -29.16 14.45 -32.10
N THR A 589 -28.52 13.41 -31.58
CA THR A 589 -27.96 13.36 -30.21
C THR A 589 -26.44 13.32 -30.18
N ARG A 590 -25.77 13.17 -31.33
CA ARG A 590 -24.30 13.09 -31.45
C ARG A 590 -23.56 14.23 -30.73
N ARG A 591 -24.10 15.46 -30.76
CA ARG A 591 -23.46 16.64 -30.17
C ARG A 591 -23.53 16.69 -28.64
N ILE A 592 -24.41 15.90 -28.03
CA ILE A 592 -24.61 15.86 -26.57
C ILE A 592 -24.21 14.50 -25.96
N ALA A 593 -23.97 13.48 -26.79
CA ALA A 593 -23.65 12.13 -26.34
C ALA A 593 -22.31 12.03 -25.59
N THR A 594 -21.40 12.98 -25.83
CA THR A 594 -20.06 13.00 -25.26
C THR A 594 -19.81 14.33 -24.58
N ALA A 595 -18.96 14.31 -23.55
CA ALA A 595 -18.53 15.52 -22.86
C ALA A 595 -17.05 15.43 -22.51
N VAL A 596 -16.47 16.60 -22.18
CA VAL A 596 -15.12 16.69 -21.62
C VAL A 596 -15.26 17.01 -20.14
N VAL A 597 -14.58 16.25 -19.30
CA VAL A 597 -14.61 16.42 -17.85
C VAL A 597 -13.22 16.71 -17.32
N ALA A 598 -13.12 17.70 -16.43
CA ALA A 598 -11.91 17.98 -15.70
C ALA A 598 -11.74 16.99 -14.55
N VAL A 599 -10.58 16.34 -14.49
CA VAL A 599 -10.18 15.43 -13.41
C VAL A 599 -8.90 15.98 -12.78
N GLU A 600 -8.80 15.92 -11.46
CA GLU A 600 -7.63 16.37 -10.71
C GLU A 600 -6.33 15.80 -11.29
N TRP A 601 -5.31 16.64 -11.40
CA TRP A 601 -4.02 16.21 -11.89
C TRP A 601 -3.28 15.39 -10.83
N GLU A 602 -3.12 14.08 -11.09
CA GLU A 602 -2.37 13.20 -10.19
C GLU A 602 -0.91 13.04 -10.63
N ASP A 603 0.02 13.46 -9.79
CA ASP A 603 1.46 13.26 -10.01
C ASP A 603 1.81 11.77 -10.03
N GLY A 604 2.47 11.33 -11.10
CA GLY A 604 2.88 9.93 -11.25
C GLY A 604 1.73 8.96 -11.55
N LEU A 605 0.61 9.43 -12.14
CA LEU A 605 -0.42 8.55 -12.70
C LEU A 605 0.21 7.53 -13.66
N ARG A 606 0.00 6.23 -13.42
CA ARG A 606 0.58 5.16 -14.26
C ARG A 606 -0.45 4.57 -15.22
N PRO A 607 -0.05 3.91 -16.32
CA PRO A 607 -0.99 3.27 -17.25
C PRO A 607 -1.94 2.28 -16.57
N GLY A 608 -3.18 2.19 -17.09
CA GLY A 608 -4.26 1.41 -16.48
C GLY A 608 -4.79 2.19 -15.27
N PRO A 609 -5.22 3.44 -15.52
CA PRO A 609 -4.89 4.63 -14.73
C PRO A 609 -4.79 4.31 -13.25
N VAL A 610 -3.55 4.23 -12.76
CA VAL A 610 -3.24 3.89 -11.38
C VAL A 610 -2.82 5.16 -10.65
N GLY A 611 -3.79 5.80 -10.01
CA GLY A 611 -3.64 7.09 -9.33
C GLY A 611 -3.42 6.97 -7.82
N ALA A 612 -3.78 8.03 -7.09
CA ALA A 612 -3.79 8.08 -5.63
C ALA A 612 -5.05 7.45 -5.04
N TYR A 613 -6.19 7.55 -5.73
CA TYR A 613 -7.50 7.09 -5.26
C TYR A 613 -7.96 5.75 -5.85
N VAL A 614 -7.76 5.57 -7.15
CA VAL A 614 -8.28 4.43 -7.92
C VAL A 614 -7.16 3.72 -8.68
N GLU A 615 -7.36 2.44 -8.96
CA GLU A 615 -6.59 1.70 -9.95
C GLU A 615 -7.53 0.93 -10.87
N VAL A 616 -7.38 1.11 -12.18
CA VAL A 616 -8.21 0.42 -13.17
C VAL A 616 -7.50 -0.83 -13.65
N ILE A 617 -8.08 -1.98 -13.36
CA ILE A 617 -7.53 -3.29 -13.69
C ILE A 617 -8.46 -3.95 -14.69
N ASP A 618 -8.07 -3.93 -15.96
CA ASP A 618 -8.93 -4.37 -17.05
C ASP A 618 -8.65 -5.82 -17.46
N ILE A 619 -9.11 -6.73 -16.61
CA ILE A 619 -9.09 -8.18 -16.83
C ILE A 619 -10.52 -8.63 -17.06
N ASP A 620 -10.72 -9.46 -18.08
CA ASP A 620 -11.97 -10.09 -18.47
C ASP A 620 -11.86 -11.60 -18.27
N PRO A 621 -12.25 -12.11 -17.08
CA PRO A 621 -12.16 -13.54 -16.76
C PRO A 621 -13.04 -14.39 -17.67
N ALA A 622 -14.19 -13.86 -18.10
CA ALA A 622 -15.14 -14.61 -18.92
C ALA A 622 -14.63 -14.85 -20.35
N SER A 623 -13.70 -14.01 -20.83
CA SER A 623 -13.01 -14.18 -22.10
C SER A 623 -11.56 -14.66 -21.97
N ASP A 624 -11.06 -14.88 -20.76
CA ASP A 624 -9.66 -15.16 -20.43
C ASP A 624 -8.69 -14.15 -21.07
N ARG A 625 -8.97 -12.85 -20.89
CA ARG A 625 -8.21 -11.75 -21.50
C ARG A 625 -7.80 -10.70 -20.46
N ALA A 626 -6.66 -10.07 -20.71
CA ALA A 626 -6.28 -8.82 -20.08
C ALA A 626 -6.11 -7.76 -21.16
N TYR A 627 -6.77 -6.61 -21.02
CA TYR A 627 -6.70 -5.53 -21.99
C TYR A 627 -5.53 -4.60 -21.70
N ALA A 628 -4.94 -4.04 -22.77
CA ALA A 628 -3.80 -3.14 -22.64
C ALA A 628 -4.18 -1.90 -21.80
N PRO A 629 -3.35 -1.50 -20.82
CA PRO A 629 -3.61 -0.32 -20.01
C PRO A 629 -3.59 0.95 -20.85
N VAL A 630 -4.51 1.89 -20.61
CA VAL A 630 -4.44 3.25 -21.18
C VAL A 630 -3.43 4.11 -20.42
N ASP A 631 -2.54 4.81 -21.14
CA ASP A 631 -1.59 5.77 -20.56
C ASP A 631 -2.08 7.21 -20.76
N LEU A 632 -2.77 7.76 -19.76
CA LEU A 632 -3.31 9.12 -19.82
C LEU A 632 -2.23 10.23 -19.73
N ASN A 633 -0.95 9.89 -19.60
CA ASN A 633 0.17 10.83 -19.69
C ASN A 633 0.85 10.84 -21.05
N ALA A 634 0.40 9.99 -22.00
CA ALA A 634 0.90 10.01 -23.36
C ALA A 634 0.67 11.41 -23.98
N PRO A 635 1.69 12.05 -24.60
CA PRO A 635 1.58 13.40 -25.16
C PRO A 635 0.42 13.56 -26.15
N GLU A 636 0.14 12.52 -26.93
CA GLU A 636 -0.94 12.49 -27.90
C GLU A 636 -2.31 12.56 -27.23
N LEU A 637 -2.49 11.88 -26.09
CA LEU A 637 -3.74 11.92 -25.33
C LEU A 637 -3.89 13.23 -24.57
N LEU A 638 -2.81 13.77 -24.00
CA LEU A 638 -2.83 15.09 -23.34
C LEU A 638 -3.23 16.21 -24.32
N ALA A 639 -2.83 16.12 -25.59
CA ALA A 639 -3.21 17.09 -26.62
C ALA A 639 -4.65 16.93 -27.15
N GLN A 640 -5.34 15.83 -26.81
CA GLN A 640 -6.67 15.47 -27.34
C GLN A 640 -7.75 15.38 -26.26
N ASP A 641 -7.45 15.84 -25.04
CA ASP A 641 -8.33 15.66 -23.88
C ASP A 641 -8.68 14.17 -23.65
N GLY A 642 -7.68 13.29 -23.79
CA GLY A 642 -7.82 11.84 -23.70
C GLY A 642 -8.21 11.14 -25.01
N LEU A 643 -8.60 9.87 -24.89
CA LEU A 643 -9.13 9.07 -25.99
C LEU A 643 -10.52 9.55 -26.40
N ALA A 644 -10.77 9.58 -27.71
CA ALA A 644 -12.11 9.80 -28.24
C ALA A 644 -13.09 8.70 -27.77
N PRO A 645 -14.34 9.03 -27.42
CA PRO A 645 -15.32 8.05 -26.96
C PRO A 645 -15.57 6.91 -27.95
N SER A 646 -15.46 5.68 -27.45
CA SER A 646 -15.57 4.45 -28.24
C SER A 646 -16.10 3.31 -27.40
N ASP A 647 -17.08 2.57 -27.94
CA ASP A 647 -17.65 1.35 -27.38
C ASP A 647 -16.86 0.08 -27.74
N GLY A 648 -15.93 0.18 -28.69
CA GLY A 648 -15.07 -0.92 -29.15
C GLY A 648 -13.65 -0.89 -28.60
N SER A 649 -13.29 0.13 -27.81
CA SER A 649 -11.94 0.33 -27.28
C SER A 649 -11.89 0.08 -25.77
N PRO A 650 -11.32 -1.05 -25.31
CA PRO A 650 -11.13 -1.31 -23.88
C PRO A 650 -10.33 -0.21 -23.16
N GLN A 651 -9.36 0.41 -23.84
CA GLN A 651 -8.62 1.55 -23.29
C GLN A 651 -9.51 2.77 -23.02
N PHE A 652 -10.52 3.02 -23.87
CA PHE A 652 -11.52 4.04 -23.58
C PHE A 652 -12.42 3.63 -22.42
N HIS A 653 -12.78 2.34 -22.29
CA HIS A 653 -13.58 1.85 -21.15
C HIS A 653 -12.86 2.13 -19.82
N GLN A 654 -11.53 1.95 -19.80
CA GLN A 654 -10.68 2.31 -18.66
C GLN A 654 -10.69 3.82 -18.38
N GLN A 655 -10.56 4.67 -19.42
CA GLN A 655 -10.62 6.13 -19.28
C GLN A 655 -11.99 6.59 -18.74
N MET A 656 -13.08 6.04 -19.28
CA MET A 656 -14.44 6.36 -18.86
C MET A 656 -14.65 6.05 -17.39
N ALA A 657 -14.33 4.82 -16.98
CA ALA A 657 -14.50 4.39 -15.59
C ALA A 657 -13.63 5.21 -14.62
N TYR A 658 -12.38 5.52 -15.01
CA TYR A 658 -11.48 6.37 -14.21
C TYR A 658 -12.00 7.81 -14.09
N ALA A 659 -12.37 8.44 -15.20
CA ALA A 659 -12.75 9.85 -15.24
C ALA A 659 -14.01 10.11 -14.40
N VAL A 660 -15.01 9.23 -14.53
CA VAL A 660 -16.27 9.33 -13.76
C VAL A 660 -16.03 9.09 -12.27
N ALA A 661 -15.29 8.03 -11.90
CA ALA A 661 -15.01 7.74 -10.50
C ALA A 661 -14.22 8.86 -9.83
N MET A 662 -13.19 9.41 -10.50
CA MET A 662 -12.40 10.52 -9.96
C MET A 662 -13.20 11.81 -9.86
N ARG A 663 -14.14 12.08 -10.78
CA ARG A 663 -15.09 13.20 -10.66
C ARG A 663 -15.98 13.06 -9.43
N THR A 664 -16.52 11.86 -9.18
CA THR A 664 -17.32 11.57 -7.99
C THR A 664 -16.52 11.81 -6.71
N ILE A 665 -15.27 11.34 -6.66
CA ILE A 665 -14.35 11.59 -5.53
C ILE A 665 -14.09 13.08 -5.34
N GLY A 666 -13.90 13.85 -6.42
CA GLY A 666 -13.71 15.30 -6.39
C GLY A 666 -14.90 16.05 -5.75
N HIS A 667 -16.13 15.64 -6.06
CA HIS A 667 -17.33 16.19 -5.41
C HIS A 667 -17.33 15.92 -3.90
N PHE A 668 -16.96 14.71 -3.46
CA PHE A 668 -16.85 14.39 -2.04
C PHE A 668 -15.74 15.16 -1.33
N LYS A 669 -14.56 15.29 -1.95
CA LYS A 669 -13.45 16.10 -1.44
C LYS A 669 -13.91 17.53 -1.16
N THR A 670 -14.54 18.14 -2.16
CA THR A 670 -15.01 19.53 -2.11
C THR A 670 -16.10 19.72 -1.06
N ALA A 671 -17.13 18.88 -1.08
CA ALA A 671 -18.28 19.01 -0.17
C ALA A 671 -17.89 18.76 1.29
N LEU A 672 -17.08 17.73 1.56
CA LEU A 672 -16.68 17.39 2.93
C LEU A 672 -15.58 18.33 3.47
N GLY A 673 -14.77 18.93 2.59
CA GLY A 673 -13.65 19.78 2.97
C GLY A 673 -12.42 18.99 3.47
N ARG A 674 -12.31 17.73 3.04
CA ARG A 674 -11.23 16.80 3.41
C ARG A 674 -11.08 15.70 2.37
N ALA A 675 -9.93 15.04 2.31
CA ALA A 675 -9.76 13.81 1.54
C ALA A 675 -10.62 12.66 2.12
N PRO A 676 -11.58 12.07 1.37
CA PRO A 676 -12.32 10.89 1.82
C PRO A 676 -11.42 9.65 1.85
N LEU A 677 -11.72 8.75 2.80
CA LEU A 677 -11.03 7.49 2.99
C LEU A 677 -11.90 6.32 2.51
N TRP A 678 -11.27 5.30 1.96
CA TRP A 678 -11.94 4.03 1.65
C TRP A 678 -12.17 3.23 2.93
N ALA A 679 -13.20 2.37 2.91
CA ALA A 679 -13.49 1.48 4.02
C ALA A 679 -12.28 0.59 4.33
N GLU A 680 -11.81 0.63 5.57
CA GLU A 680 -10.65 -0.15 5.99
C GLU A 680 -10.94 -1.65 5.96
N LEU A 681 -9.89 -2.47 5.78
CA LEU A 681 -10.00 -3.92 5.93
C LEU A 681 -9.82 -4.26 7.40
N VAL A 682 -10.85 -4.88 7.98
CA VAL A 682 -10.85 -5.33 9.38
C VAL A 682 -10.72 -6.84 9.39
N GLU A 683 -9.62 -7.34 9.95
CA GLU A 683 -9.35 -8.76 10.07
C GLU A 683 -9.30 -9.15 11.54
N GLN A 684 -9.99 -10.22 11.89
CA GLN A 684 -9.90 -10.80 13.22
C GLN A 684 -8.60 -11.58 13.34
N THR A 685 -7.74 -11.16 14.27
CA THR A 685 -6.51 -11.86 14.60
C THR A 685 -6.58 -12.37 16.04
N PRO A 686 -5.73 -13.34 16.44
CA PRO A 686 -5.66 -13.78 17.84
C PRO A 686 -5.35 -12.65 18.84
N GLN A 687 -4.75 -11.53 18.38
CA GLN A 687 -4.42 -10.34 19.18
C GLN A 687 -5.55 -9.28 19.17
N GLY A 688 -6.69 -9.56 18.54
CA GLY A 688 -7.81 -8.63 18.38
C GLY A 688 -8.06 -8.23 16.93
N LEU A 689 -8.84 -7.17 16.74
CA LEU A 689 -9.16 -6.65 15.41
C LEU A 689 -7.97 -5.88 14.84
N LYS A 690 -7.47 -6.31 13.67
CA LYS A 690 -6.48 -5.56 12.90
C LYS A 690 -7.16 -4.79 11.79
N HIS A 691 -6.83 -3.50 11.73
CA HIS A 691 -7.35 -2.58 10.73
C HIS A 691 -6.26 -2.24 9.72
N ARG A 692 -6.58 -2.27 8.43
CA ARG A 692 -5.64 -1.95 7.34
C ARG A 692 -6.20 -0.86 6.44
N PHE A 693 -5.34 0.11 6.14
CA PHE A 693 -5.63 1.16 5.18
C PHE A 693 -5.78 0.60 3.77
N VAL A 694 -6.84 1.01 3.08
CA VAL A 694 -7.05 0.70 1.67
C VAL A 694 -6.61 1.90 0.85
N ARG A 695 -5.49 1.75 0.13
CA ARG A 695 -4.92 2.83 -0.66
C ARG A 695 -5.70 3.09 -1.93
N ARG A 696 -6.31 2.10 -2.59
CA ARG A 696 -7.03 2.34 -3.84
C ARG A 696 -8.29 1.52 -3.93
N LEU A 697 -9.34 2.11 -4.48
CA LEU A 697 -10.49 1.39 -4.97
C LEU A 697 -10.11 0.77 -6.31
N ARG A 698 -10.29 -0.54 -6.44
CA ARG A 698 -10.05 -1.22 -7.72
C ARG A 698 -11.27 -1.09 -8.61
N ILE A 699 -11.08 -0.83 -9.88
CA ILE A 699 -12.18 -0.80 -10.85
C ILE A 699 -11.88 -1.84 -11.92
N TYR A 700 -12.82 -2.75 -12.14
CA TYR A 700 -12.74 -3.79 -13.17
C TYR A 700 -13.81 -3.55 -14.23
N PRO A 701 -13.47 -2.89 -15.36
CA PRO A 701 -14.43 -2.53 -16.42
C PRO A 701 -15.14 -3.73 -17.06
N HIS A 702 -14.51 -4.91 -17.06
CA HIS A 702 -15.01 -6.15 -17.66
C HIS A 702 -15.03 -7.32 -16.66
N ALA A 703 -15.47 -7.05 -15.42
CA ALA A 703 -15.37 -8.00 -14.31
C ALA A 703 -16.22 -9.26 -14.48
N LEU A 704 -17.43 -9.10 -15.04
CA LEU A 704 -18.44 -10.15 -15.16
C LEU A 704 -19.10 -10.12 -16.54
N ARG A 705 -19.52 -11.27 -17.04
CA ARG A 705 -20.31 -11.37 -18.28
C ARG A 705 -21.80 -11.52 -17.98
N GLU A 706 -22.34 -10.55 -17.26
CA GLU A 706 -23.71 -10.53 -16.75
C GLU A 706 -24.27 -9.10 -16.85
N PRO A 707 -25.60 -8.92 -16.93
CA PRO A 707 -26.25 -7.61 -16.85
C PRO A 707 -26.25 -7.07 -15.41
N ASN A 708 -25.08 -6.97 -14.79
CA ASN A 708 -24.93 -6.51 -13.41
C ASN A 708 -23.67 -5.65 -13.25
N ALA A 709 -23.69 -4.71 -12.32
CA ALA A 709 -22.56 -3.90 -11.89
C ALA A 709 -22.73 -3.60 -10.41
N TYR A 710 -21.68 -3.76 -9.59
CA TYR A 710 -21.79 -3.53 -8.16
C TYR A 710 -20.45 -3.16 -7.50
N TYR A 711 -20.50 -2.41 -6.41
CA TYR A 711 -19.41 -2.31 -5.44
C TYR A 711 -19.33 -3.57 -4.56
N SER A 712 -18.15 -4.18 -4.50
CA SER A 712 -17.83 -5.29 -3.60
C SER A 712 -17.14 -4.76 -2.34
N PRO A 713 -17.79 -4.82 -1.15
CA PRO A 713 -17.16 -4.43 0.10
C PRO A 713 -15.99 -5.34 0.45
N GLU A 714 -16.10 -6.64 0.23
CA GLU A 714 -15.04 -7.60 0.55
C GLU A 714 -13.77 -7.30 -0.24
N LYS A 715 -13.90 -7.08 -1.55
CA LYS A 715 -12.76 -6.85 -2.45
C LYS A 715 -12.29 -5.39 -2.49
N ARG A 716 -13.10 -4.47 -1.94
CA ARG A 716 -12.95 -3.01 -2.08
C ARG A 716 -12.77 -2.66 -3.56
N ALA A 717 -13.73 -3.08 -4.38
CA ALA A 717 -13.64 -2.99 -5.82
C ALA A 717 -15.00 -2.73 -6.48
N LEU A 718 -15.00 -2.01 -7.60
CA LEU A 718 -16.15 -1.93 -8.51
C LEU A 718 -16.03 -3.05 -9.53
N LEU A 719 -17.06 -3.89 -9.62
CA LEU A 719 -17.14 -4.98 -10.57
C LEU A 719 -18.21 -4.62 -11.61
N LEU A 720 -17.75 -4.23 -12.81
CA LEU A 720 -18.62 -3.74 -13.88
C LEU A 720 -18.81 -4.87 -14.90
N GLY A 721 -20.06 -5.26 -15.13
CA GLY A 721 -20.42 -6.33 -16.04
C GLY A 721 -20.60 -5.87 -17.49
N TYR A 722 -20.71 -6.84 -18.38
CA TYR A 722 -21.03 -6.63 -19.78
C TYR A 722 -21.85 -7.80 -20.34
N PHE A 723 -22.77 -7.54 -21.26
CA PHE A 723 -23.71 -8.56 -21.74
C PHE A 723 -24.24 -8.25 -23.15
N ARG A 724 -24.89 -9.23 -23.77
CA ARG A 724 -25.54 -9.06 -25.07
C ARG A 724 -26.97 -8.56 -24.89
N ALA A 725 -27.37 -7.57 -25.66
CA ALA A 725 -28.75 -7.11 -25.66
C ALA A 725 -29.73 -8.23 -26.07
N LEU A 726 -30.64 -8.61 -25.16
CA LEU A 726 -31.67 -9.64 -25.36
C LEU A 726 -32.92 -9.04 -26.02
N ALA A 727 -32.98 -9.06 -27.36
CA ALA A 727 -34.18 -8.86 -28.20
C ALA A 727 -34.87 -7.44 -28.17
N PRO A 728 -35.74 -7.11 -29.15
CA PRO A 728 -35.95 -5.75 -29.66
C PRO A 728 -36.95 -4.94 -28.83
N GLY A 729 -36.46 -4.19 -27.84
CA GLY A 729 -37.26 -3.20 -27.10
C GLY A 729 -36.75 -1.77 -27.22
N ALA A 730 -35.43 -1.58 -27.25
CA ALA A 730 -34.80 -0.28 -27.44
C ALA A 730 -34.31 -0.15 -28.89
N THR A 731 -34.85 0.82 -29.63
CA THR A 731 -34.35 1.22 -30.96
C THR A 731 -32.93 1.84 -30.92
N GLU A 732 -32.26 1.75 -29.77
CA GLU A 732 -31.01 2.44 -29.39
C GLU A 732 -29.82 1.49 -29.33
N VAL A 733 -30.05 0.17 -29.26
CA VAL A 733 -28.98 -0.84 -29.17
C VAL A 733 -29.09 -1.82 -30.33
N MET A 734 -27.99 -2.07 -31.04
CA MET A 734 -27.93 -3.06 -32.12
C MET A 734 -28.37 -4.43 -31.58
N ARG A 735 -29.27 -5.12 -32.29
CA ARG A 735 -29.71 -6.47 -31.90
C ARG A 735 -28.49 -7.40 -31.76
N GLY A 736 -28.31 -7.96 -30.56
CA GLY A 736 -27.15 -8.82 -30.24
C GLY A 736 -25.83 -8.08 -30.00
N GLY A 737 -25.84 -6.73 -30.01
CA GLY A 737 -24.72 -5.88 -29.64
C GLY A 737 -24.34 -6.04 -28.17
N MET A 738 -23.06 -5.76 -27.87
CA MET A 738 -22.53 -5.79 -26.52
C MET A 738 -22.85 -4.48 -25.81
N ILE A 739 -23.29 -4.59 -24.56
CA ILE A 739 -23.49 -3.48 -23.64
C ILE A 739 -22.43 -3.60 -22.55
N PHE A 740 -21.75 -2.50 -22.26
CA PHE A 740 -20.71 -2.40 -21.24
C PHE A 740 -21.16 -1.42 -20.17
N THR A 741 -21.33 -1.90 -18.94
CA THR A 741 -21.82 -1.06 -17.83
C THR A 741 -20.80 0.01 -17.43
N CYS A 742 -19.51 -0.25 -17.67
CA CYS A 742 -18.41 0.71 -17.49
C CYS A 742 -18.44 1.93 -18.43
N LEU A 743 -19.27 1.88 -19.48
CA LEU A 743 -19.52 3.03 -20.37
C LEU A 743 -20.66 3.93 -19.90
N SER A 744 -21.38 3.56 -18.85
CA SER A 744 -22.43 4.38 -18.27
C SER A 744 -21.85 5.29 -17.18
N HIS A 745 -21.99 6.60 -17.39
CA HIS A 745 -21.63 7.61 -16.38
C HIS A 745 -22.32 7.32 -15.05
N ASP A 746 -23.62 7.05 -15.09
CA ASP A 746 -24.43 6.98 -13.88
C ASP A 746 -24.15 5.71 -13.08
N ILE A 747 -23.93 4.57 -13.74
CA ILE A 747 -23.54 3.32 -13.06
C ILE A 747 -22.20 3.50 -12.36
N VAL A 748 -21.17 4.02 -13.03
CA VAL A 748 -19.85 4.20 -12.41
C VAL A 748 -19.92 5.17 -11.22
N ALA A 749 -20.66 6.28 -11.34
CA ALA A 749 -20.84 7.23 -10.26
C ALA A 749 -21.63 6.62 -9.07
N HIS A 750 -22.68 5.85 -9.37
CA HIS A 750 -23.50 5.14 -8.38
C HIS A 750 -22.65 4.14 -7.58
N GLU A 751 -21.93 3.24 -8.24
CA GLU A 751 -21.11 2.23 -7.55
C GLU A 751 -19.93 2.86 -6.78
N THR A 752 -19.32 3.91 -7.33
CA THR A 752 -18.29 4.68 -6.61
C THR A 752 -18.85 5.31 -5.33
N THR A 753 -20.12 5.73 -5.35
CA THR A 753 -20.79 6.32 -4.19
C THR A 753 -20.99 5.30 -3.07
N HIS A 754 -21.35 4.05 -3.37
CA HIS A 754 -21.38 3.00 -2.35
C HIS A 754 -20.03 2.79 -1.68
N ALA A 755 -18.93 2.81 -2.44
CA ALA A 755 -17.58 2.68 -1.89
C ALA A 755 -17.20 3.85 -0.97
N LEU A 756 -17.61 5.07 -1.32
CA LEU A 756 -17.40 6.26 -0.50
C LEU A 756 -18.25 6.24 0.77
N LEU A 757 -19.51 5.79 0.67
CA LEU A 757 -20.42 5.70 1.80
C LEU A 757 -19.99 4.60 2.79
N ASP A 758 -19.55 3.43 2.32
CA ASP A 758 -18.96 2.37 3.16
C ASP A 758 -17.69 2.86 3.88
N GLY A 759 -16.91 3.75 3.25
CA GLY A 759 -15.74 4.38 3.87
C GLY A 759 -16.08 5.40 4.95
N LEU A 760 -17.15 6.17 4.76
CA LEU A 760 -17.58 7.21 5.70
C LEU A 760 -18.42 6.66 6.86
N HIS A 761 -19.37 5.78 6.56
CA HIS A 761 -20.36 5.21 7.48
C HIS A 761 -20.42 3.67 7.40
N PRO A 762 -19.40 2.94 7.90
CA PRO A 762 -19.30 1.48 7.73
C PRO A 762 -20.44 0.66 8.35
N ARG A 763 -21.25 1.27 9.24
CA ARG A 763 -22.37 0.63 9.94
C ARG A 763 -23.72 0.73 9.21
N TRP A 764 -23.83 1.58 8.19
CA TRP A 764 -25.10 1.80 7.50
C TRP A 764 -25.52 0.67 6.56
N LYS A 765 -24.57 -0.21 6.20
CA LYS A 765 -24.86 -1.47 5.50
C LYS A 765 -25.65 -2.49 6.33
N GLU A 766 -25.77 -2.27 7.65
CA GLU A 766 -26.57 -3.14 8.51
C GLU A 766 -28.07 -2.83 8.28
N PRO A 767 -28.89 -3.80 7.83
CA PRO A 767 -30.30 -3.56 7.51
C PRO A 767 -31.13 -3.50 8.80
N THR A 768 -31.17 -2.33 9.45
CA THR A 768 -31.80 -2.18 10.76
C THR A 768 -33.25 -1.70 10.69
N ASN A 769 -33.64 -1.06 9.57
CA ASN A 769 -35.00 -0.62 9.28
C ASN A 769 -35.17 -0.54 7.73
N PRO A 770 -36.39 -0.30 7.20
CA PRO A 770 -36.63 -0.20 5.76
C PRO A 770 -35.84 0.93 5.06
N ASP A 771 -35.66 2.07 5.72
CA ASP A 771 -34.94 3.23 5.16
C ASP A 771 -33.44 2.97 5.00
N ALA A 772 -32.82 2.16 5.85
CA ALA A 772 -31.37 1.95 5.83
C ALA A 772 -30.84 1.42 4.47
N PRO A 773 -31.33 0.29 3.92
CA PRO A 773 -30.94 -0.15 2.58
C PRO A 773 -31.46 0.79 1.48
N ALA A 774 -32.66 1.36 1.64
CA ALA A 774 -33.23 2.31 0.66
C ALA A 774 -32.40 3.59 0.54
N PHE A 775 -31.78 4.03 1.63
CA PHE A 775 -30.93 5.21 1.67
C PHE A 775 -29.66 5.00 0.84
N HIS A 776 -29.05 3.81 0.94
CA HIS A 776 -27.83 3.49 0.17
C HIS A 776 -28.06 3.67 -1.33
N GLU A 777 -29.16 3.15 -1.86
CA GLU A 777 -29.56 3.30 -3.26
C GLU A 777 -29.90 4.74 -3.61
N ALA A 778 -30.82 5.34 -2.84
CA ALA A 778 -31.28 6.70 -3.10
C ALA A 778 -30.14 7.70 -3.11
N PHE A 779 -29.17 7.53 -2.21
CA PHE A 779 -28.01 8.40 -2.13
C PHE A 779 -27.07 8.21 -3.31
N ALA A 780 -26.81 6.98 -3.73
CA ALA A 780 -26.02 6.69 -4.93
C ALA A 780 -26.69 7.24 -6.20
N ASP A 781 -28.00 7.11 -6.32
CA ASP A 781 -28.79 7.69 -7.41
C ASP A 781 -28.79 9.22 -7.40
N MET A 782 -28.94 9.86 -6.24
CA MET A 782 -28.82 11.32 -6.13
C MET A 782 -27.44 11.80 -6.59
N VAL A 783 -26.36 11.13 -6.18
CA VAL A 783 -25.00 11.50 -6.59
C VAL A 783 -24.83 11.33 -8.10
N ALA A 784 -25.22 10.18 -8.66
CA ALA A 784 -25.12 9.93 -10.10
C ALA A 784 -25.92 10.97 -10.91
N LEU A 785 -27.18 11.20 -10.54
CA LEU A 785 -28.09 12.13 -11.21
C LEU A 785 -27.58 13.58 -11.16
N PHE A 786 -27.27 14.09 -9.96
CA PHE A 786 -26.83 15.48 -9.83
C PHE A 786 -25.43 15.69 -10.41
N GLN A 787 -24.52 14.71 -10.31
CA GLN A 787 -23.23 14.78 -11.00
C GLN A 787 -23.43 14.90 -12.51
N HIS A 788 -24.31 14.11 -13.11
CA HIS A 788 -24.63 14.21 -14.52
C HIS A 788 -25.23 15.59 -14.85
N PHE A 789 -26.15 16.11 -14.04
CA PHE A 789 -26.70 17.45 -14.24
C PHE A 789 -25.70 18.59 -14.05
N THR A 790 -24.50 18.35 -13.53
CA THR A 790 -23.43 19.35 -13.61
C THR A 790 -22.81 19.48 -15.01
N MET A 791 -23.20 18.62 -15.97
CA MET A 791 -22.75 18.66 -17.37
C MET A 791 -23.68 19.55 -18.20
N ARG A 792 -23.25 20.79 -18.44
CA ARG A 792 -24.03 21.83 -19.14
C ARG A 792 -24.55 21.35 -20.50
N GLU A 793 -23.72 20.66 -21.27
CA GLU A 793 -24.02 20.21 -22.63
C GLU A 793 -25.19 19.22 -22.66
N ALA A 794 -25.24 18.32 -21.67
CA ALA A 794 -26.31 17.35 -21.50
C ALA A 794 -27.65 18.04 -21.19
N LEU A 795 -27.63 19.06 -20.32
CA LEU A 795 -28.82 19.84 -19.96
C LEU A 795 -29.31 20.77 -21.08
N LEU A 796 -28.42 21.29 -21.91
CA LEU A 796 -28.76 22.32 -22.90
C LEU A 796 -29.76 21.83 -23.95
N SER A 797 -29.60 20.60 -24.45
CA SER A 797 -30.57 19.98 -25.37
C SER A 797 -31.96 19.93 -24.75
N GLU A 798 -31.99 19.55 -23.48
CA GLU A 798 -33.20 19.20 -22.79
C GLU A 798 -33.97 20.41 -22.31
N ILE A 799 -33.25 21.45 -21.89
CA ILE A 799 -33.80 22.77 -21.63
C ILE A 799 -34.40 23.39 -22.88
N ARG A 800 -33.83 23.16 -24.08
CA ARG A 800 -34.44 23.61 -25.33
C ARG A 800 -35.74 22.87 -25.62
N GLN A 801 -35.72 21.54 -25.52
CA GLN A 801 -36.91 20.71 -25.76
C GLN A 801 -38.02 21.02 -24.75
N ALA A 802 -37.68 21.19 -23.47
CA ALA A 802 -38.59 21.56 -22.38
C ALA A 802 -38.94 23.06 -22.35
N ARG A 803 -38.41 23.87 -23.29
CA ARG A 803 -38.60 25.33 -23.37
C ARG A 803 -38.33 26.03 -22.02
N GLY A 804 -37.29 25.56 -21.33
CA GLY A 804 -36.84 26.07 -20.04
C GLY A 804 -37.63 25.59 -18.82
N ARG A 805 -38.76 24.90 -18.98
CA ARG A 805 -39.63 24.50 -17.86
C ARG A 805 -39.37 23.04 -17.48
N LEU A 806 -38.74 22.82 -16.34
CA LEU A 806 -38.34 21.48 -15.89
C LEU A 806 -39.50 20.68 -15.25
N ARG A 807 -40.54 21.35 -14.72
CA ARG A 807 -41.75 20.68 -14.16
C ARG A 807 -42.67 20.04 -15.18
N PHE A 808 -42.71 20.56 -16.40
CA PHE A 808 -43.77 20.25 -17.37
C PHE A 808 -43.21 19.49 -18.57
N GLY A 809 -42.92 18.21 -18.38
CA GLY A 809 -42.82 17.33 -19.52
C GLY A 809 -42.51 15.87 -19.21
N PRO A 810 -43.04 14.91 -20.01
CA PRO A 810 -42.54 13.54 -20.09
C PRO A 810 -41.09 13.46 -20.64
N ILE A 811 -40.44 14.62 -20.84
CA ILE A 811 -39.08 14.78 -21.37
C ILE A 811 -38.04 14.57 -20.27
N MET A 812 -38.23 15.07 -19.04
CA MET A 812 -37.31 14.79 -17.92
C MET A 812 -37.41 13.33 -17.43
N GLY A 813 -38.61 12.74 -17.46
CA GLY A 813 -38.78 11.29 -17.31
C GLY A 813 -38.20 10.49 -18.48
N LYS A 814 -38.11 11.09 -19.69
CA LYS A 814 -37.38 10.53 -20.84
C LYS A 814 -35.86 10.66 -20.70
N LEU A 815 -35.31 11.78 -20.21
CA LEU A 815 -33.90 11.89 -19.80
C LEU A 815 -33.58 10.76 -18.84
N ALA A 816 -34.35 10.67 -17.75
CA ALA A 816 -34.18 9.64 -16.73
C ALA A 816 -34.27 8.23 -17.35
N ARG A 817 -35.22 7.97 -18.27
CA ARG A 817 -35.32 6.73 -19.08
C ARG A 817 -34.19 6.49 -20.07
N GLN A 818 -33.52 7.51 -20.57
CA GLN A 818 -32.40 7.41 -21.51
C GLN A 818 -31.07 7.23 -20.77
N PHE A 819 -31.01 7.61 -19.49
CA PHE A 819 -29.88 7.50 -18.57
C PHE A 819 -29.65 6.08 -17.98
N GLY A 820 -30.12 5.04 -18.66
CA GLY A 820 -29.72 3.67 -18.32
C GLY A 820 -30.66 2.61 -18.86
N GLN A 821 -30.76 2.54 -20.19
CA GLN A 821 -31.35 1.38 -20.87
C GLN A 821 -30.37 0.20 -20.95
N ALA A 822 -29.15 0.38 -20.42
CA ALA A 822 -28.05 -0.56 -20.49
C ALA A 822 -28.02 -1.62 -19.38
N ILE A 823 -28.90 -1.61 -18.37
CA ILE A 823 -29.07 -2.72 -17.42
C ILE A 823 -30.57 -2.87 -17.16
N GLY A 824 -31.09 -4.09 -17.37
CA GLY A 824 -32.50 -4.41 -17.09
C GLY A 824 -32.85 -4.11 -15.63
N GLY A 825 -33.99 -3.45 -15.40
CA GLY A 825 -34.57 -3.32 -14.07
C GLY A 825 -34.65 -1.91 -13.47
N ARG A 826 -33.74 -0.97 -13.79
CA ARG A 826 -33.75 0.40 -13.20
C ARG A 826 -34.80 1.34 -13.82
N GLY A 827 -36.00 0.83 -14.11
CA GLY A 827 -37.09 1.57 -14.74
C GLY A 827 -37.90 2.47 -13.79
N ALA A 828 -37.90 2.19 -12.49
CA ALA A 828 -38.88 2.75 -11.55
C ALA A 828 -38.54 4.17 -11.03
N LEU A 829 -37.25 4.51 -10.80
CA LEU A 829 -36.75 5.85 -10.40
C LEU A 829 -37.26 6.97 -11.32
N ARG A 830 -37.49 6.59 -12.58
CA ARG A 830 -37.74 7.44 -13.73
C ARG A 830 -39.23 7.75 -13.90
N ASP A 831 -40.09 6.91 -13.31
CA ASP A 831 -41.54 7.13 -13.20
C ASP A 831 -41.89 7.99 -11.97
N ALA A 832 -41.08 7.98 -10.91
CA ALA A 832 -41.34 8.75 -9.68
C ALA A 832 -41.14 10.27 -9.87
N ILE A 833 -40.11 10.69 -10.61
CA ILE A 833 -39.78 12.12 -10.88
C ILE A 833 -40.84 12.81 -11.78
N GLY A 834 -41.63 12.03 -12.52
CA GLY A 834 -42.72 12.54 -13.37
C GLY A 834 -44.12 12.45 -12.76
N ARG A 835 -44.27 11.78 -11.60
CA ARG A 835 -45.57 11.60 -10.92
C ARG A 835 -45.84 12.80 -10.00
N PRO A 836 -47.08 13.32 -9.96
CA PRO A 836 -47.47 14.27 -8.92
C PRO A 836 -47.26 13.64 -7.53
N PRO A 837 -46.59 14.32 -6.59
CA PRO A 837 -46.33 13.74 -5.28
C PRO A 837 -47.61 13.54 -4.47
N SER A 838 -47.67 12.43 -3.73
CA SER A 838 -48.72 12.09 -2.79
C SER A 838 -48.17 12.03 -1.36
N PRO A 839 -48.90 12.54 -0.35
CA PRO A 839 -48.51 12.41 1.05
C PRO A 839 -48.41 10.96 1.56
N THR A 840 -48.86 9.98 0.77
CA THR A 840 -48.76 8.54 1.10
C THR A 840 -47.60 7.84 0.40
N ASP A 841 -46.86 8.51 -0.50
CA ASP A 841 -45.79 7.89 -1.31
C ASP A 841 -44.78 7.11 -0.44
N TYR A 842 -44.34 7.71 0.67
CA TYR A 842 -43.40 7.09 1.60
C TYR A 842 -43.99 5.90 2.38
N ALA A 843 -45.28 5.95 2.73
CA ALA A 843 -45.94 4.89 3.48
C ALA A 843 -46.35 3.69 2.59
N ASP A 844 -46.66 3.96 1.33
CA ASP A 844 -47.11 2.95 0.35
C ASP A 844 -45.93 2.18 -0.27
N ALA A 845 -44.70 2.71 -0.18
CA ALA A 845 -43.49 2.07 -0.69
C ALA A 845 -42.96 0.99 0.26
N SER A 846 -42.85 -0.24 -0.24
CA SER A 846 -42.45 -1.41 0.56
C SER A 846 -41.08 -1.99 0.21
N GLU A 847 -40.61 -1.83 -1.03
CA GLU A 847 -39.29 -2.31 -1.46
C GLU A 847 -38.21 -1.23 -1.32
N PRO A 848 -36.96 -1.58 -0.97
CA PRO A 848 -35.88 -0.61 -0.76
C PRO A 848 -35.68 0.35 -1.94
N HIS A 849 -35.74 -0.15 -3.17
CA HIS A 849 -35.62 0.69 -4.37
C HIS A 849 -36.78 1.68 -4.45
N ALA A 850 -38.03 1.19 -4.44
CA ALA A 850 -39.22 2.05 -4.51
C ALA A 850 -39.25 3.11 -3.39
N LEU A 851 -38.81 2.74 -2.18
CA LEU A 851 -38.68 3.66 -1.06
C LEU A 851 -37.59 4.71 -1.33
N GLY A 852 -36.43 4.28 -1.81
CA GLY A 852 -35.33 5.16 -2.20
C GLY A 852 -35.72 6.18 -3.27
N GLU A 853 -36.56 5.79 -4.24
CA GLU A 853 -37.07 6.68 -5.27
C GLU A 853 -37.89 7.84 -4.70
N VAL A 854 -38.63 7.61 -3.62
CA VAL A 854 -39.39 8.66 -2.93
C VAL A 854 -38.43 9.74 -2.40
N LEU A 855 -37.28 9.33 -1.83
CA LEU A 855 -36.26 10.26 -1.36
C LEU A 855 -35.62 11.04 -2.51
N VAL A 856 -35.23 10.37 -3.59
CA VAL A 856 -34.66 11.04 -4.77
C VAL A 856 -35.64 12.05 -5.35
N ALA A 857 -36.92 11.67 -5.49
CA ALA A 857 -37.97 12.55 -6.00
C ALA A 857 -38.23 13.75 -5.07
N ALA A 858 -38.13 13.58 -3.75
CA ALA A 858 -38.26 14.67 -2.78
C ALA A 858 -37.15 15.73 -2.96
N VAL A 859 -35.89 15.31 -3.07
CA VAL A 859 -34.75 16.22 -3.26
C VAL A 859 -34.78 16.85 -4.66
N PHE A 860 -35.16 16.08 -5.68
CA PHE A 860 -35.27 16.59 -7.04
C PHE A 860 -36.38 17.65 -7.18
N ASP A 861 -37.55 17.45 -6.56
CA ASP A 861 -38.61 18.46 -6.50
C ASP A 861 -38.13 19.77 -5.88
N ALA A 862 -37.27 19.69 -4.85
CA ALA A 862 -36.68 20.87 -4.23
C ALA A 862 -35.74 21.59 -5.20
N TRP A 863 -34.91 20.85 -5.94
CA TRP A 863 -34.04 21.42 -6.97
C TRP A 863 -34.84 22.12 -8.08
N VAL A 864 -35.91 21.50 -8.57
CA VAL A 864 -36.79 22.11 -9.59
C VAL A 864 -37.45 23.38 -9.05
N GLN A 865 -37.92 23.38 -7.81
CA GLN A 865 -38.51 24.56 -7.16
C GLN A 865 -37.55 25.74 -7.11
N VAL A 866 -36.32 25.51 -6.64
CA VAL A 866 -35.30 26.57 -6.58
C VAL A 866 -34.90 27.03 -7.97
N TYR A 867 -34.81 26.12 -8.95
CA TYR A 867 -34.54 26.48 -10.34
C TYR A 867 -35.61 27.40 -10.93
N GLU A 868 -36.89 27.10 -10.73
CA GLU A 868 -37.98 27.92 -11.24
C GLU A 868 -37.98 29.33 -10.62
N ASP A 869 -37.71 29.44 -9.32
CA ASP A 869 -37.58 30.72 -8.65
C ASP A 869 -36.39 31.53 -9.18
N ARG A 870 -35.19 30.91 -9.23
CA ARG A 870 -33.95 31.57 -9.64
C ARG A 870 -33.87 31.91 -11.13
N THR A 871 -34.71 31.30 -11.97
CA THR A 871 -34.77 31.59 -13.41
C THR A 871 -35.97 32.44 -13.81
N ALA A 872 -36.86 32.76 -12.87
CA ALA A 872 -38.08 33.54 -13.15
C ALA A 872 -37.77 34.91 -13.76
N ASP A 873 -36.64 35.52 -13.39
CA ASP A 873 -36.15 36.76 -13.98
C ASP A 873 -35.79 36.59 -15.47
N LEU A 874 -35.16 35.47 -15.84
CA LEU A 874 -34.80 35.14 -17.22
C LEU A 874 -36.04 35.01 -18.10
N PHE A 875 -37.08 34.35 -17.59
CA PHE A 875 -38.37 34.28 -18.27
C PHE A 875 -38.98 35.67 -18.44
N ARG A 876 -38.99 36.50 -17.39
CA ARG A 876 -39.51 37.88 -17.49
C ARG A 876 -38.72 38.71 -18.51
N LEU A 877 -37.39 38.62 -18.50
CA LEU A 877 -36.54 39.34 -19.45
C LEU A 877 -36.81 38.88 -20.90
N ALA A 878 -36.93 37.58 -21.13
CA ALA A 878 -37.15 37.01 -22.46
C ALA A 878 -38.56 37.28 -23.01
N THR A 879 -39.53 37.60 -22.15
CA THR A 879 -40.95 37.75 -22.55
C THR A 879 -41.51 39.15 -22.34
N GLY A 880 -40.66 40.13 -22.00
CA GLY A 880 -41.09 41.50 -21.73
C GLY A 880 -41.97 41.62 -20.46
N GLY A 881 -41.71 40.80 -19.44
CA GLY A 881 -42.37 40.84 -18.13
C GLY A 881 -43.56 39.90 -17.96
N THR A 882 -44.02 39.23 -19.03
CA THR A 882 -45.21 38.37 -18.99
C THR A 882 -44.99 36.99 -18.33
N GLY A 883 -43.75 36.52 -18.26
CA GLY A 883 -43.40 35.15 -17.81
C GLY A 883 -43.84 34.03 -18.77
N VAL A 884 -44.40 34.34 -19.94
CA VAL A 884 -44.93 33.36 -20.90
C VAL A 884 -44.13 33.41 -22.21
N LEU A 885 -43.43 32.31 -22.52
CA LEU A 885 -42.59 32.23 -23.72
C LEU A 885 -43.42 32.12 -25.01
N PRO A 886 -43.08 32.88 -26.07
CA PRO A 886 -43.68 32.76 -27.41
C PRO A 886 -43.58 31.33 -27.95
N ARG A 887 -44.59 30.87 -28.70
CA ARG A 887 -44.60 29.53 -29.31
C ARG A 887 -43.35 29.30 -30.17
N GLY A 888 -42.74 28.12 -30.06
CA GLY A 888 -41.49 27.76 -30.75
C GLY A 888 -40.34 27.46 -29.79
N GLU A 889 -39.17 27.17 -30.34
CA GLU A 889 -37.93 27.00 -29.57
C GLU A 889 -37.52 28.32 -28.89
N ILE A 890 -36.91 28.20 -27.72
CA ILE A 890 -36.37 29.35 -27.00
C ILE A 890 -35.04 29.82 -27.61
N PRO A 891 -34.68 31.12 -27.49
CA PRO A 891 -33.39 31.62 -27.97
C PRO A 891 -32.20 30.83 -27.41
N HIS A 892 -31.15 30.67 -28.23
CA HIS A 892 -29.94 29.92 -27.86
C HIS A 892 -29.33 30.42 -26.55
N ASP A 893 -29.20 31.75 -26.40
CA ASP A 893 -28.59 32.38 -25.24
C ASP A 893 -29.44 32.20 -23.97
N LEU A 894 -30.77 32.24 -24.11
CA LEU A 894 -31.68 31.94 -23.01
C LEU A 894 -31.53 30.49 -22.55
N ALA A 895 -31.52 29.54 -23.49
CA ALA A 895 -31.28 28.13 -23.18
C ALA A 895 -29.92 27.92 -22.51
N GLY A 896 -28.88 28.62 -22.97
CA GLY A 896 -27.56 28.60 -22.38
C GLY A 896 -27.54 29.05 -20.92
N ARG A 897 -28.16 30.21 -20.64
CA ARG A 897 -28.24 30.75 -19.26
C ARG A 897 -29.07 29.87 -18.33
N LEU A 898 -30.16 29.29 -18.83
CA LEU A 898 -30.98 28.33 -18.07
C LEU A 898 -30.18 27.05 -17.77
N ALA A 899 -29.39 26.55 -18.73
CA ALA A 899 -28.53 25.39 -18.52
C ALA A 899 -27.42 25.66 -17.50
N ASP A 900 -26.82 26.84 -17.52
CA ASP A 900 -25.83 27.25 -16.51
C ASP A 900 -26.43 27.29 -15.10
N GLU A 901 -27.63 27.86 -14.96
CA GLU A 901 -28.29 27.94 -13.67
C GLU A 901 -28.69 26.55 -13.16
N ALA A 902 -29.24 25.69 -14.03
CA ALA A 902 -29.57 24.30 -13.70
C ALA A 902 -28.33 23.50 -13.26
N ALA A 903 -27.22 23.60 -14.00
CA ALA A 903 -25.98 22.90 -13.68
C ALA A 903 -25.35 23.39 -12.38
N LYS A 904 -25.37 24.71 -12.14
CA LYS A 904 -24.91 25.31 -10.89
C LYS A 904 -25.75 24.82 -9.70
N LEU A 905 -27.08 24.81 -9.86
CA LEU A 905 -27.99 24.30 -8.83
C LEU A 905 -27.80 22.82 -8.55
N ALA A 906 -27.57 22.01 -9.57
CA ALA A 906 -27.26 20.59 -9.39
C ALA A 906 -26.00 20.40 -8.53
N GLY A 907 -24.94 21.18 -8.79
CA GLY A 907 -23.74 21.20 -7.97
C GLY A 907 -24.00 21.63 -6.52
N HIS A 908 -24.86 22.63 -6.30
CA HIS A 908 -25.24 23.06 -4.95
C HIS A 908 -25.98 21.96 -4.17
N PHE A 909 -27.01 21.35 -4.78
CA PHE A 909 -27.77 20.26 -4.16
C PHE A 909 -26.89 19.04 -3.88
N LEU A 910 -26.03 18.65 -4.82
CA LEU A 910 -25.05 17.58 -4.61
C LEU A 910 -24.16 17.85 -3.39
N ASN A 911 -23.65 19.08 -3.26
CA ASN A 911 -22.83 19.47 -2.12
C ASN A 911 -23.63 19.49 -0.80
N ILE A 912 -24.91 19.89 -0.80
CA ILE A 912 -25.78 19.81 0.38
C ILE A 912 -25.96 18.34 0.80
N CYS A 913 -26.30 17.46 -0.15
CA CYS A 913 -26.49 16.04 0.10
C CYS A 913 -25.25 15.36 0.69
N ILE A 914 -24.07 15.58 0.09
CA ILE A 914 -22.83 14.98 0.60
C ILE A 914 -22.47 15.54 1.99
N ARG A 915 -22.62 16.85 2.21
CA ARG A 915 -22.32 17.48 3.51
C ARG A 915 -23.20 16.96 4.64
N ALA A 916 -24.47 16.65 4.33
CA ALA A 916 -25.45 16.15 5.28
C ALA A 916 -25.04 14.80 5.90
N LEU A 917 -24.21 14.00 5.23
CA LEU A 917 -23.69 12.75 5.79
C LEU A 917 -22.96 12.95 7.13
N ASP A 918 -22.26 14.08 7.32
CA ASP A 918 -21.60 14.39 8.60
C ASP A 918 -22.61 14.74 9.72
N TYR A 919 -23.87 15.04 9.39
CA TYR A 919 -24.95 15.45 10.31
C TYR A 919 -26.03 14.37 10.47
N CYS A 920 -25.68 13.11 10.19
CA CYS A 920 -26.56 11.97 10.36
C CYS A 920 -26.19 11.18 11.64
N PRO A 921 -27.14 10.42 12.21
CA PRO A 921 -26.83 9.49 13.28
C PRO A 921 -25.84 8.41 12.82
N PRO A 922 -25.03 7.83 13.73
CA PRO A 922 -23.99 6.88 13.33
C PRO A 922 -24.53 5.50 12.95
N VAL A 923 -25.81 5.22 13.25
CA VAL A 923 -26.52 3.97 12.96
C VAL A 923 -28.00 4.27 12.70
N ASP A 924 -28.69 3.33 12.07
CA ASP A 924 -30.15 3.36 11.86
C ASP A 924 -30.65 4.65 11.17
N PRO A 925 -30.08 5.05 10.03
CA PRO A 925 -30.52 6.26 9.35
C PRO A 925 -32.00 6.14 8.94
N THR A 926 -32.72 7.25 9.01
CA THR A 926 -34.07 7.39 8.44
C THR A 926 -34.12 8.60 7.51
N PHE A 927 -35.07 8.62 6.58
CA PHE A 927 -35.20 9.73 5.63
C PHE A 927 -35.56 11.05 6.33
N GLY A 928 -36.36 10.99 7.39
CA GLY A 928 -36.67 12.16 8.21
C GLY A 928 -35.43 12.74 8.91
N GLU A 929 -34.53 11.88 9.40
CA GLU A 929 -33.26 12.33 9.99
C GLU A 929 -32.31 12.88 8.94
N TYR A 930 -32.30 12.31 7.75
CA TYR A 930 -31.53 12.85 6.64
C TYR A 930 -32.05 14.23 6.21
N LEU A 931 -33.37 14.48 6.21
CA LEU A 931 -33.91 15.83 6.01
C LEU A 931 -33.32 16.81 7.03
N ARG A 932 -33.36 16.47 8.33
CA ARG A 932 -32.77 17.30 9.39
C ARG A 932 -31.29 17.55 9.15
N ALA A 933 -30.57 16.52 8.71
CA ALA A 933 -29.16 16.62 8.36
C ALA A 933 -28.91 17.57 7.16
N LEU A 934 -29.73 17.52 6.11
CA LEU A 934 -29.67 18.42 4.96
C LEU A 934 -29.86 19.88 5.39
N ILE A 935 -30.91 20.15 6.18
CA ILE A 935 -31.22 21.50 6.66
C ILE A 935 -30.12 22.03 7.58
N THR A 936 -29.62 21.19 8.50
CA THR A 936 -28.56 21.57 9.43
C THR A 936 -27.24 21.85 8.70
N ALA A 937 -26.83 20.95 7.79
CA ALA A 937 -25.57 21.07 7.07
C ALA A 937 -25.52 22.30 6.15
N ASP A 938 -26.66 22.69 5.60
CA ASP A 938 -26.76 23.91 4.79
C ASP A 938 -26.76 25.16 5.67
N ALA A 939 -27.59 25.22 6.72
CA ALA A 939 -27.67 26.36 7.64
C ALA A 939 -26.33 26.68 8.31
N ASP A 940 -25.52 25.65 8.60
CA ASP A 940 -24.20 25.80 9.21
C ASP A 940 -23.18 26.51 8.32
N LEU A 941 -23.27 26.32 6.99
CA LEU A 941 -22.35 26.94 6.04
C LEU A 941 -22.93 28.21 5.41
N VAL A 942 -24.25 28.24 5.21
CA VAL A 942 -24.99 29.30 4.52
C VAL A 942 -26.10 29.77 5.45
N ARG A 943 -25.78 30.73 6.31
CA ARG A 943 -26.71 31.23 7.33
C ARG A 943 -27.97 31.86 6.72
N ASP A 944 -27.75 32.71 5.73
CA ASP A 944 -28.82 33.36 4.97
C ASP A 944 -29.19 32.50 3.75
N ASP A 945 -30.44 32.05 3.67
CA ASP A 945 -30.96 31.27 2.54
C ASP A 945 -31.89 32.15 1.66
N PRO A 946 -31.33 33.06 0.85
CA PRO A 946 -32.13 34.03 0.09
C PRO A 946 -32.96 33.38 -1.01
N TYR A 947 -32.65 32.15 -1.41
CA TYR A 947 -33.32 31.43 -2.49
C TYR A 947 -34.20 30.28 -1.99
N GLY A 948 -34.36 30.12 -0.68
CA GLY A 948 -35.27 29.16 -0.06
C GLY A 948 -34.94 27.68 -0.31
N TYR A 949 -33.66 27.31 -0.42
CA TYR A 949 -33.23 25.91 -0.57
C TYR A 949 -33.80 25.02 0.54
N ARG A 950 -33.72 25.49 1.78
CA ARG A 950 -34.19 24.75 2.96
C ARG A 950 -35.71 24.58 2.92
N VAL A 951 -36.44 25.63 2.53
CA VAL A 951 -37.90 25.57 2.39
C VAL A 951 -38.31 24.58 1.28
N ALA A 952 -37.62 24.61 0.14
CA ALA A 952 -37.89 23.71 -0.97
C ALA A 952 -37.64 22.24 -0.59
N LEU A 953 -36.57 21.95 0.14
CA LEU A 953 -36.28 20.60 0.67
C LEU A 953 -37.38 20.12 1.62
N VAL A 954 -37.77 20.95 2.59
CA VAL A 954 -38.86 20.63 3.51
C VAL A 954 -40.17 20.34 2.76
N ASP A 955 -40.52 21.18 1.79
CA ASP A 955 -41.75 20.99 1.01
C ASP A 955 -41.71 19.70 0.18
N GLY A 956 -40.58 19.40 -0.46
CA GLY A 956 -40.38 18.20 -1.27
C GLY A 956 -40.57 16.90 -0.47
N PHE A 957 -40.01 16.85 0.74
CA PHE A 957 -40.15 15.70 1.66
C PHE A 957 -41.58 15.60 2.21
N ARG A 958 -42.14 16.73 2.65
CA ARG A 958 -43.50 16.81 3.18
C ARG A 958 -44.55 16.33 2.17
N ARG A 959 -44.45 16.76 0.92
CA ARG A 959 -45.41 16.40 -0.15
C ARG A 959 -45.44 14.90 -0.44
N ARG A 960 -44.42 14.15 -0.02
CA ARG A 960 -44.28 12.70 -0.19
C ARG A 960 -44.48 11.89 1.11
N GLY A 961 -44.87 12.56 2.19
CA GLY A 961 -45.08 11.91 3.48
C GLY A 961 -43.81 11.57 4.25
N ILE A 962 -42.64 12.05 3.84
CA ILE A 962 -41.40 11.87 4.60
C ILE A 962 -41.36 12.92 5.71
N LEU A 963 -41.64 12.49 6.93
CA LEU A 963 -41.79 13.38 8.08
C LEU A 963 -40.75 13.04 9.17
N PRO A 964 -39.97 14.01 9.66
CA PRO A 964 -39.05 13.79 10.76
C PRO A 964 -39.80 13.53 12.08
N GLU A 965 -39.40 12.48 12.80
CA GLU A 965 -39.91 12.19 14.14
C GLU A 965 -39.39 13.22 15.17
N GLY A 966 -40.19 13.52 16.19
CA GLY A 966 -39.75 14.30 17.36
C GLY A 966 -39.58 15.81 17.15
N VAL A 967 -40.16 16.39 16.09
CA VAL A 967 -40.19 17.85 15.87
C VAL A 967 -41.59 18.42 16.04
N GLN A 968 -41.71 19.61 16.63
CA GLN A 968 -43.01 20.25 16.89
C GLN A 968 -43.59 20.96 15.66
N THR A 969 -42.73 21.49 14.79
CA THR A 969 -43.11 22.12 13.54
C THR A 969 -42.14 21.72 12.44
N TRP A 970 -42.53 21.92 11.18
CA TRP A 970 -41.69 21.61 10.02
C TRP A 970 -41.12 22.88 9.38
N SER A 971 -40.88 23.94 10.15
CA SER A 971 -40.09 25.05 9.64
C SER A 971 -38.62 24.62 9.50
N PRO A 972 -37.85 25.19 8.55
CA PRO A 972 -36.42 24.94 8.49
C PRO A 972 -35.71 25.05 9.84
N ASP A 973 -36.01 26.08 10.62
CA ASP A 973 -35.40 26.31 11.94
C ASP A 973 -35.71 25.19 12.94
N ALA A 974 -36.92 24.64 12.92
CA ALA A 974 -37.31 23.55 13.81
C ALA A 974 -36.66 22.20 13.44
N LEU A 975 -36.18 22.06 12.20
CA LEU A 975 -35.54 20.84 11.71
C LEU A 975 -34.03 20.82 11.96
N ILE A 976 -33.41 21.98 12.21
CA ILE A 976 -32.00 22.07 12.59
C ILE A 976 -31.78 21.23 13.85
N TRP A 977 -30.70 20.43 13.87
CA TRP A 977 -30.30 19.71 15.07
C TRP A 977 -30.06 20.72 16.21
N GLN A 978 -30.59 20.46 17.40
CA GLN A 978 -30.47 21.41 18.50
C GLN A 978 -29.09 21.29 19.16
N ARG A 979 -28.60 22.42 19.67
CA ARG A 979 -27.45 22.42 20.58
C ARG A 979 -27.86 21.69 21.88
N PRO A 980 -26.93 21.06 22.60
CA PRO A 980 -27.24 20.47 23.91
C PRO A 980 -27.82 21.52 24.88
N ASP A 981 -28.86 21.16 25.64
CA ASP A 981 -29.54 22.07 26.59
C ASP A 981 -28.61 22.64 27.66
N GLN A 982 -27.58 21.86 28.02
CA GLN A 982 -26.50 22.29 28.88
C GLN A 982 -25.18 22.18 28.11
N PRO A 983 -24.27 23.17 28.20
CA PRO A 983 -22.96 23.09 27.57
C PRO A 983 -22.23 21.81 27.97
N LEU A 984 -22.12 20.86 27.04
CA LEU A 984 -21.39 19.63 27.27
C LEU A 984 -19.90 19.91 27.11
N THR A 985 -19.20 20.08 28.22
CA THR A 985 -17.75 20.27 28.18
C THR A 985 -17.08 18.92 28.05
N LEU A 986 -16.37 18.68 26.95
CA LEU A 986 -15.56 17.48 26.75
C LEU A 986 -14.21 17.60 27.49
N SER A 987 -14.26 17.95 28.79
CA SER A 987 -13.11 18.18 29.66
C SER A 987 -12.21 16.94 29.69
N GLY A 988 -10.94 17.07 29.32
CA GLY A 988 -9.99 15.96 29.17
C GLY A 988 -9.88 15.40 27.74
N MET A 989 -10.84 15.68 26.87
CA MET A 989 -10.80 15.35 25.43
C MET A 989 -10.37 16.56 24.58
N THR A 990 -10.51 17.79 25.09
CA THR A 990 -10.20 19.04 24.36
C THR A 990 -8.79 19.05 23.78
N THR A 991 -7.78 18.60 24.52
CA THR A 991 -6.40 18.50 24.02
C THR A 991 -6.26 17.52 22.84
N VAL A 992 -7.06 16.44 22.82
CA VAL A 992 -7.11 15.50 21.69
C VAL A 992 -7.77 16.17 20.50
N LEU A 993 -8.90 16.86 20.72
CA LEU A 993 -9.71 17.53 19.69
C LEU A 993 -9.00 18.73 19.06
N ASP A 994 -8.26 19.52 19.85
CA ASP A 994 -7.47 20.65 19.37
C ASP A 994 -6.42 20.18 18.35
N GLY A 995 -5.82 19.00 18.55
CA GLY A 995 -4.84 18.40 17.65
C GLY A 995 -5.45 17.62 16.46
N VAL A 996 -6.78 17.54 16.34
CA VAL A 996 -7.42 16.88 15.19
C VAL A 996 -7.35 17.79 13.96
N GLY A 997 -6.77 17.27 12.88
CA GLY A 997 -6.88 17.85 11.55
C GLY A 997 -5.68 18.67 11.07
N ASP A 998 -4.63 18.88 11.87
CA ASP A 998 -3.42 19.63 11.46
C ASP A 998 -2.70 19.03 10.24
N LYS A 999 -3.00 17.76 9.92
CA LYS A 999 -2.43 17.00 8.79
C LYS A 999 -3.50 16.30 7.94
N TRP A 1000 -4.76 16.74 8.00
CA TRP A 1000 -5.86 16.15 7.22
C TRP A 1000 -6.74 17.25 6.59
N ASP A 1001 -6.34 17.67 5.39
CA ASP A 1001 -6.96 18.62 4.49
C ASP A 1001 -7.23 17.99 3.11
N LEU A 1002 -7.46 18.82 2.08
CA LEU A 1002 -7.74 18.38 0.71
C LEU A 1002 -6.54 17.74 -0.02
N ALA A 1003 -5.31 18.08 0.39
CA ALA A 1003 -4.05 17.65 -0.23
C ALA A 1003 -3.28 16.62 0.63
N SER A 1004 -3.83 16.22 1.77
CA SER A 1004 -3.14 15.37 2.72
C SER A 1004 -2.89 13.96 2.20
N ASP A 1005 -1.74 13.40 2.59
CA ASP A 1005 -1.49 11.97 2.44
C ASP A 1005 -2.56 11.16 3.19
N ARG A 1006 -3.34 10.38 2.46
CA ARG A 1006 -4.48 9.65 3.02
C ARG A 1006 -4.07 8.57 4.00
N LEU A 1007 -2.86 8.00 3.85
CA LEU A 1007 -2.34 7.06 4.84
C LEU A 1007 -2.05 7.76 6.16
N ALA A 1008 -1.42 8.94 6.14
CA ALA A 1008 -1.23 9.77 7.31
C ALA A 1008 -2.57 10.19 7.94
N ALA A 1009 -3.55 10.61 7.13
CA ALA A 1009 -4.90 10.96 7.58
C ALA A 1009 -5.61 9.78 8.28
N TRP A 1010 -5.57 8.58 7.69
CA TRP A 1010 -6.13 7.36 8.30
C TRP A 1010 -5.43 6.99 9.62
N ARG A 1011 -4.09 7.04 9.65
CA ARG A 1011 -3.31 6.79 10.88
C ARG A 1011 -3.67 7.81 11.98
N ALA A 1012 -3.78 9.08 11.62
CA ALA A 1012 -4.16 10.14 12.54
C ALA A 1012 -5.58 9.94 13.07
N SER A 1013 -6.56 9.63 12.21
CA SER A 1013 -7.93 9.34 12.62
C SER A 1013 -8.00 8.19 13.62
N ARG A 1014 -7.30 7.07 13.36
CA ARG A 1014 -7.25 5.92 14.28
C ARG A 1014 -6.53 6.23 15.58
N ALA A 1015 -5.46 7.02 15.55
CA ALA A 1015 -4.77 7.47 16.76
C ALA A 1015 -5.67 8.37 17.61
N ASN A 1016 -6.38 9.31 16.97
CA ASN A 1016 -7.32 10.20 17.62
C ASN A 1016 -8.50 9.42 18.21
N ALA A 1017 -9.05 8.45 17.47
CA ALA A 1017 -10.10 7.57 17.97
C ALA A 1017 -9.68 6.79 19.23
N ARG A 1018 -8.44 6.27 19.29
CA ARG A 1018 -7.92 5.60 20.49
C ARG A 1018 -7.76 6.54 21.68
N LYS A 1019 -7.20 7.73 21.45
CA LYS A 1019 -7.05 8.76 22.51
C LYS A 1019 -8.42 9.19 23.04
N LEU A 1020 -9.37 9.38 22.13
CA LEU A 1020 -10.73 9.76 22.48
C LEU A 1020 -11.45 8.65 23.24
N HIS A 1021 -11.27 7.39 22.83
CA HIS A 1021 -11.80 6.23 23.53
C HIS A 1021 -11.25 6.14 24.96
N ALA A 1022 -9.94 6.30 25.15
CA ALA A 1022 -9.31 6.30 26.48
C ALA A 1022 -9.89 7.43 27.34
N ALA A 1023 -9.97 8.66 26.81
CA ALA A 1023 -10.56 9.79 27.51
C ALA A 1023 -12.05 9.57 27.86
N LEU A 1024 -12.83 8.92 26.98
CA LEU A 1024 -14.23 8.58 27.25
C LEU A 1024 -14.39 7.50 28.33
N THR A 1025 -13.38 6.66 28.59
CA THR A 1025 -13.51 5.50 29.49
C THR A 1025 -12.75 5.66 30.81
N GLU A 1026 -11.71 6.48 30.87
CA GLU A 1026 -10.82 6.63 32.03
C GLU A 1026 -11.12 7.89 32.88
N THR A 1027 -12.05 8.76 32.45
CA THR A 1027 -12.38 9.99 33.18
C THR A 1027 -13.28 9.74 34.39
N ALA A 1028 -13.09 10.52 35.46
CA ALA A 1028 -13.92 10.44 36.66
C ALA A 1028 -15.40 10.81 36.40
N GLU A 1029 -15.64 11.63 35.37
CA GLU A 1029 -16.98 12.08 34.92
C GLU A 1029 -17.59 11.15 33.85
N ALA A 1030 -16.95 10.02 33.54
CA ALA A 1030 -17.36 9.14 32.45
C ALA A 1030 -18.84 8.69 32.53
N PRO A 1031 -19.42 8.33 33.69
CA PRO A 1031 -20.82 7.92 33.75
C PRO A 1031 -21.83 9.00 33.35
N SER A 1032 -21.63 10.25 33.79
CA SER A 1032 -22.49 11.37 33.41
C SER A 1032 -22.32 11.76 31.95
N LEU A 1033 -21.09 11.66 31.43
CA LEU A 1033 -20.80 11.90 30.01
C LEU A 1033 -21.45 10.84 29.12
N TRP A 1034 -21.39 9.55 29.48
CA TRP A 1034 -22.05 8.48 28.73
C TRP A 1034 -23.55 8.72 28.64
N ALA A 1035 -24.19 9.07 29.76
CA ALA A 1035 -25.61 9.37 29.78
C ALA A 1035 -25.98 10.55 28.86
N ALA A 1036 -25.19 11.64 28.88
CA ALA A 1036 -25.39 12.80 28.00
C ALA A 1036 -25.23 12.46 26.51
N LEU A 1037 -24.39 11.47 26.18
CA LEU A 1037 -24.16 10.98 24.81
C LEU A 1037 -25.15 9.87 24.40
N GLY A 1038 -26.11 9.53 25.25
CA GLY A 1038 -27.06 8.44 24.99
C GLY A 1038 -26.43 7.04 25.00
N LEU A 1039 -25.29 6.88 25.67
CA LEU A 1039 -24.56 5.63 25.89
C LEU A 1039 -24.87 5.06 27.28
N LEU A 1040 -24.49 3.80 27.52
CA LEU A 1040 -24.67 3.09 28.78
C LEU A 1040 -23.32 2.63 29.34
N ALA A 1041 -23.28 2.26 30.62
CA ALA A 1041 -22.09 1.69 31.22
C ALA A 1041 -21.63 0.45 30.43
N PRO A 1042 -20.37 0.37 29.97
CA PRO A 1042 -19.91 -0.69 29.09
C PRO A 1042 -19.71 -2.02 29.83
N HIS A 1043 -19.98 -3.14 29.16
CA HIS A 1043 -19.77 -4.50 29.68
C HIS A 1043 -20.53 -4.82 30.97
N GLN A 1044 -21.70 -4.22 31.15
CA GLN A 1044 -22.52 -4.40 32.35
C GLN A 1044 -23.95 -4.80 31.99
N GLU A 1045 -24.61 -5.51 32.90
CA GLU A 1045 -26.07 -5.62 32.86
C GLU A 1045 -26.67 -4.25 33.16
N GLN A 1046 -27.64 -3.84 32.36
CA GLN A 1046 -28.37 -2.59 32.53
C GLN A 1046 -29.87 -2.85 32.50
N SER A 1047 -30.62 -1.96 33.14
CA SER A 1047 -32.08 -1.92 33.08
C SER A 1047 -32.47 -0.58 32.48
N VAL A 1048 -32.94 -0.58 31.23
CA VAL A 1048 -33.27 0.64 30.47
C VAL A 1048 -34.63 0.46 29.84
N ASP A 1049 -35.50 1.48 29.94
CA ASP A 1049 -36.88 1.47 29.45
C ASP A 1049 -37.71 0.25 29.91
N GLY A 1050 -37.44 -0.27 31.11
CA GLY A 1050 -38.12 -1.46 31.66
C GLY A 1050 -37.62 -2.81 31.12
N GLY A 1051 -36.67 -2.82 30.18
CA GLY A 1051 -36.01 -4.02 29.68
C GLY A 1051 -34.65 -4.26 30.34
N GLN A 1052 -34.33 -5.53 30.64
CA GLN A 1052 -32.99 -5.93 31.08
C GLN A 1052 -32.14 -6.41 29.89
N GLY A 1053 -30.84 -6.21 29.94
CA GLY A 1053 -29.90 -6.66 28.91
C GLY A 1053 -28.45 -6.33 29.26
N ILE A 1054 -27.53 -6.70 28.37
CA ILE A 1054 -26.09 -6.48 28.53
C ILE A 1054 -25.56 -5.52 27.46
N THR A 1055 -24.63 -4.65 27.84
CA THR A 1055 -23.96 -3.71 26.93
C THR A 1055 -22.61 -4.25 26.46
N GLY A 1056 -22.25 -3.90 25.23
CA GLY A 1056 -20.87 -4.01 24.74
C GLY A 1056 -20.00 -2.82 25.16
N GLY A 1057 -18.75 -2.83 24.70
CA GLY A 1057 -17.85 -1.68 24.81
C GLY A 1057 -18.29 -0.51 23.93
N ILE A 1058 -17.81 0.68 24.25
CA ILE A 1058 -17.98 1.89 23.44
C ILE A 1058 -16.96 1.88 22.31
N GLU A 1059 -17.38 2.09 21.08
CA GLU A 1059 -16.52 2.13 19.89
C GLU A 1059 -16.44 3.59 19.39
N VAL A 1060 -15.23 4.14 19.29
CA VAL A 1060 -14.99 5.40 18.55
C VAL A 1060 -14.63 5.03 17.12
N HIS A 1061 -15.58 5.16 16.20
CA HIS A 1061 -15.41 4.72 14.81
C HIS A 1061 -14.54 5.67 14.01
N SER A 1062 -14.84 6.96 14.13
CA SER A 1062 -14.29 7.98 13.25
C SER A 1062 -14.10 9.26 14.04
N VAL A 1063 -12.94 9.89 13.87
CA VAL A 1063 -12.64 11.24 14.33
C VAL A 1063 -12.03 11.97 13.14
N ARG A 1064 -12.76 12.92 12.57
CA ARG A 1064 -12.42 13.55 11.29
C ARG A 1064 -12.68 15.05 11.29
N PRO A 1065 -11.83 15.86 10.64
CA PRO A 1065 -12.06 17.30 10.54
C PRO A 1065 -13.08 17.62 9.44
N THR A 1066 -13.69 18.80 9.54
CA THR A 1066 -14.38 19.47 8.44
C THR A 1066 -13.75 20.84 8.27
N ARG A 1067 -13.43 21.22 7.02
CA ARG A 1067 -12.88 22.53 6.67
C ARG A 1067 -13.59 23.03 5.43
N ARG A 1068 -14.60 23.87 5.61
CA ARG A 1068 -15.50 24.30 4.53
C ARG A 1068 -15.46 25.82 4.42
N VAL A 1069 -15.48 26.33 3.20
CA VAL A 1069 -15.54 27.77 2.94
C VAL A 1069 -16.96 28.10 2.51
N GLY A 1070 -17.61 29.01 3.26
CA GLY A 1070 -18.93 29.51 2.92
C GLY A 1070 -18.91 30.47 1.73
N PRO A 1071 -20.07 30.74 1.10
CA PRO A 1071 -20.19 31.73 0.03
C PRO A 1071 -19.76 33.15 0.44
N ASP A 1072 -19.78 33.44 1.74
CA ASP A 1072 -19.31 34.68 2.37
C ASP A 1072 -17.79 34.72 2.61
N GLY A 1073 -17.08 33.64 2.24
CA GLY A 1073 -15.64 33.48 2.46
C GLY A 1073 -15.27 33.05 3.87
N GLN A 1074 -16.23 32.83 4.79
CA GLN A 1074 -15.91 32.36 6.13
C GLN A 1074 -15.48 30.90 6.11
N LEU A 1075 -14.40 30.61 6.85
CA LEU A 1075 -13.91 29.24 7.04
C LEU A 1075 -14.62 28.60 8.24
N GLY A 1076 -15.49 27.64 7.98
CA GLY A 1076 -16.04 26.75 8.99
C GLY A 1076 -15.08 25.59 9.28
N ALA A 1077 -14.67 25.44 10.54
CA ALA A 1077 -13.82 24.35 11.00
C ALA A 1077 -14.45 23.61 12.20
N ALA A 1078 -14.74 22.32 12.03
CA ALA A 1078 -15.28 21.47 13.09
C ALA A 1078 -14.61 20.09 13.09
N VAL A 1079 -14.90 19.30 14.12
CA VAL A 1079 -14.52 17.89 14.24
C VAL A 1079 -15.80 17.07 14.34
N VAL A 1080 -15.91 16.05 13.49
CA VAL A 1080 -16.99 15.07 13.51
C VAL A 1080 -16.48 13.82 14.20
N ILE A 1081 -17.21 13.38 15.22
CA ILE A 1081 -16.89 12.21 16.03
C ILE A 1081 -18.06 11.25 15.98
N GLU A 1082 -17.81 9.99 15.68
CA GLU A 1082 -18.84 8.96 15.69
C GLU A 1082 -18.55 7.90 16.74
N LEU A 1083 -19.50 7.74 17.63
CA LEU A 1083 -19.50 6.80 18.74
C LEU A 1083 -20.60 5.78 18.52
N THR A 1084 -20.33 4.49 18.75
CA THR A 1084 -21.38 3.48 18.85
C THR A 1084 -21.18 2.58 20.05
N GLN A 1085 -22.24 1.90 20.45
CA GLN A 1085 -22.22 0.87 21.48
C GLN A 1085 -23.27 -0.18 21.16
N ARG A 1086 -22.94 -1.44 21.46
CA ARG A 1086 -23.85 -2.57 21.28
C ARG A 1086 -24.68 -2.82 22.54
N TRP A 1087 -25.91 -3.27 22.36
CA TRP A 1087 -26.87 -3.65 23.40
C TRP A 1087 -27.53 -4.98 23.03
N GLN A 1088 -27.62 -5.90 23.97
CA GLN A 1088 -28.30 -7.17 23.80
C GLN A 1088 -29.39 -7.33 24.88
N PRO A 1089 -30.68 -7.25 24.53
CA PRO A 1089 -31.78 -7.53 25.44
C PRO A 1089 -31.70 -8.95 26.00
N LYS A 1090 -32.07 -9.12 27.26
CA LYS A 1090 -32.13 -10.42 27.92
C LYS A 1090 -33.18 -11.30 27.25
N GLY A 1091 -32.76 -12.48 26.78
CA GLY A 1091 -33.62 -13.41 26.04
C GLY A 1091 -33.57 -13.25 24.52
N ASP A 1092 -32.84 -12.26 24.00
CA ASP A 1092 -32.55 -12.10 22.57
C ASP A 1092 -31.09 -12.49 22.28
N SER A 1093 -30.85 -13.28 21.24
CA SER A 1093 -29.50 -13.68 20.83
C SER A 1093 -28.78 -12.61 19.99
N GLU A 1094 -29.49 -11.58 19.54
CA GLU A 1094 -28.97 -10.58 18.62
C GLU A 1094 -28.54 -9.29 19.31
N TRP A 1095 -27.54 -8.64 18.71
CA TRP A 1095 -27.05 -7.33 19.15
C TRP A 1095 -27.76 -6.20 18.37
N TYR A 1096 -28.09 -5.15 19.09
CA TYR A 1096 -28.63 -3.89 18.59
C TYR A 1096 -27.59 -2.80 18.81
N ARG A 1097 -27.57 -1.78 17.96
CA ARG A 1097 -26.63 -0.66 18.08
C ARG A 1097 -27.34 0.62 18.46
N GLY A 1098 -26.67 1.41 19.28
CA GLY A 1098 -26.94 2.83 19.46
C GLY A 1098 -25.63 3.60 19.35
N GLY A 1099 -25.70 4.91 19.47
CA GLY A 1099 -24.52 5.75 19.31
C GLY A 1099 -24.84 7.23 19.22
N CYS A 1100 -23.79 8.02 19.06
CA CYS A 1100 -23.85 9.47 18.91
C CYS A 1100 -22.84 9.96 17.87
N THR A 1101 -23.31 10.83 16.97
CA THR A 1101 -22.46 11.69 16.15
C THR A 1101 -22.35 13.05 16.84
N ILE A 1102 -21.13 13.49 17.12
CA ILE A 1102 -20.84 14.76 17.79
C ILE A 1102 -20.21 15.69 16.75
N ILE A 1103 -20.77 16.91 16.64
CA ILE A 1103 -20.16 18.00 15.88
C ILE A 1103 -19.55 18.96 16.89
N TRP A 1104 -18.21 18.97 16.97
CA TRP A 1104 -17.47 19.83 17.88
C TRP A 1104 -16.86 21.01 17.13
N ASP A 1105 -17.22 22.22 17.54
CA ASP A 1105 -16.74 23.47 16.93
C ASP A 1105 -15.32 23.78 17.41
N ARG A 1106 -14.37 23.96 16.47
CA ARG A 1106 -12.98 24.25 16.85
C ARG A 1106 -12.78 25.69 17.34
N ALA A 1107 -13.56 26.65 16.85
CA ALA A 1107 -13.42 28.05 17.20
C ALA A 1107 -14.07 28.35 18.56
N GLU A 1108 -15.29 27.86 18.79
CA GLU A 1108 -16.01 28.00 20.05
C GLU A 1108 -15.47 27.02 21.12
N ARG A 1109 -14.78 25.95 20.71
CA ARG A 1109 -14.31 24.83 21.55
C ARG A 1109 -15.44 24.12 22.31
N GLU A 1110 -16.63 24.13 21.74
CA GLU A 1110 -17.86 23.58 22.31
C GLU A 1110 -18.53 22.55 21.40
N VAL A 1111 -19.34 21.67 22.00
CA VAL A 1111 -20.19 20.75 21.24
C VAL A 1111 -21.33 21.55 20.62
N ARG A 1112 -21.35 21.62 19.28
CA ARG A 1112 -22.40 22.28 18.53
C ARG A 1112 -23.64 21.39 18.41
N TYR A 1113 -23.48 20.12 18.06
CA TYR A 1113 -24.59 19.19 17.90
C TYR A 1113 -24.29 17.81 18.49
N LEU A 1114 -25.33 17.19 19.09
CA LEU A 1114 -25.36 15.79 19.49
C LEU A 1114 -26.49 15.09 18.73
N ILE A 1115 -26.12 14.17 17.85
CA ILE A 1115 -27.06 13.48 16.96
C ILE A 1115 -26.99 12.01 17.34
N TYR A 1116 -27.92 11.54 18.18
CA TYR A 1116 -27.79 10.24 18.82
C TYR A 1116 -29.00 9.34 18.66
N LYS A 1117 -28.71 8.03 18.68
CA LYS A 1117 -29.65 6.93 18.82
C LYS A 1117 -29.36 6.26 20.16
N ARG A 1118 -30.12 6.63 21.21
CA ARG A 1118 -29.88 6.15 22.58
C ARG A 1118 -29.75 4.61 22.63
N VAL A 1119 -28.72 4.11 23.30
CA VAL A 1119 -28.46 2.67 23.46
C VAL A 1119 -29.53 2.09 24.39
N GLY A 1120 -30.06 0.91 24.06
CA GLY A 1120 -31.11 0.26 24.86
C GLY A 1120 -32.50 0.88 24.74
N HIS A 1121 -32.77 1.71 23.72
CA HIS A 1121 -34.10 2.30 23.51
C HIS A 1121 -35.14 1.22 23.18
N GLY A 1122 -36.16 1.07 24.02
CA GLY A 1122 -37.13 -0.03 23.94
C GLY A 1122 -37.89 -0.08 22.61
N GLU A 1123 -38.56 1.01 22.24
CA GLU A 1123 -39.37 1.06 21.00
C GLU A 1123 -38.54 0.85 19.73
N ARG A 1124 -37.32 1.42 19.65
CA ARG A 1124 -36.43 1.21 18.50
C ARG A 1124 -36.03 -0.25 18.40
N THR A 1125 -35.64 -0.87 19.51
CA THR A 1125 -35.29 -2.29 19.56
C THR A 1125 -36.45 -3.17 19.08
N ALA A 1126 -37.68 -2.88 19.54
CA ALA A 1126 -38.89 -3.59 19.10
C ALA A 1126 -39.16 -3.39 17.60
N ARG A 1127 -39.00 -2.18 17.04
CA ARG A 1127 -39.12 -1.92 15.60
C ARG A 1127 -38.10 -2.74 14.78
N GLN A 1128 -36.85 -2.81 15.23
CA GLN A 1128 -35.82 -3.62 14.56
C GLN A 1128 -36.11 -5.12 14.63
N GLN A 1129 -36.59 -5.61 15.79
CA GLN A 1129 -37.04 -7.00 15.94
C GLN A 1129 -38.17 -7.34 14.97
N ALA A 1130 -39.20 -6.48 14.89
CA ALA A 1130 -40.32 -6.66 13.98
C ALA A 1130 -39.87 -6.66 12.51
N PHE A 1131 -38.99 -5.73 12.12
CA PHE A 1131 -38.43 -5.67 10.77
C PHE A 1131 -37.66 -6.96 10.40
N ARG A 1132 -36.80 -7.45 11.30
CA ARG A 1132 -36.06 -8.71 11.09
C ARG A 1132 -36.98 -9.92 11.00
N MET A 1133 -38.00 -10.00 11.86
CA MET A 1133 -38.99 -11.09 11.81
C MET A 1133 -39.79 -11.07 10.50
N ALA A 1134 -40.18 -9.89 10.01
CA ALA A 1134 -40.86 -9.74 8.72
C ALA A 1134 -39.95 -10.12 7.54
N ALA A 1135 -38.66 -9.80 7.60
CA ALA A 1135 -37.68 -10.18 6.59
C ALA A 1135 -37.36 -11.69 6.55
N GLY A 1136 -37.58 -12.43 7.64
CA GLY A 1136 -37.33 -13.87 7.72
C GLY A 1136 -38.27 -14.75 6.89
N GLY A 1137 -39.36 -14.21 6.33
CA GLY A 1137 -40.40 -14.95 5.59
C GLY A 1137 -40.58 -14.60 4.11
N SER A 1138 -39.82 -13.66 3.55
CA SER A 1138 -39.98 -13.21 2.14
C SER A 1138 -38.71 -13.51 1.30
N ALA A 1139 -38.74 -13.25 -0.01
CA ALA A 1139 -37.58 -13.39 -0.90
C ALA A 1139 -36.34 -12.59 -0.42
N SER A 1140 -36.54 -11.56 0.42
CA SER A 1140 -35.45 -10.84 1.10
C SER A 1140 -34.69 -11.70 2.12
N ALA A 1141 -35.25 -12.83 2.56
CA ALA A 1141 -34.57 -13.81 3.42
C ALA A 1141 -33.32 -14.45 2.75
N SER A 1142 -33.21 -14.37 1.43
CA SER A 1142 -32.05 -14.82 0.65
C SER A 1142 -30.84 -13.89 0.80
N TYR A 1143 -31.05 -12.60 1.11
CA TYR A 1143 -29.99 -11.60 1.29
C TYR A 1143 -29.19 -11.75 2.57
N PHE A 1144 -29.80 -12.36 3.60
CA PHE A 1144 -29.36 -12.17 4.99
C PHE A 1144 -28.93 -13.47 5.69
N ARG A 1145 -28.72 -14.57 4.95
CA ARG A 1145 -28.19 -15.84 5.51
C ARG A 1145 -26.66 -15.85 5.58
N ARG A 1146 -26.15 -16.41 6.70
CA ARG A 1146 -24.75 -16.37 7.19
C ARG A 1146 -23.69 -17.17 6.39
N ASP A 1147 -24.00 -17.75 5.22
CA ASP A 1147 -23.04 -18.58 4.47
C ASP A 1147 -22.75 -17.99 3.07
N GLN A 1148 -21.47 -17.69 2.81
CA GLN A 1148 -20.79 -17.21 1.56
C GLN A 1148 -21.42 -16.03 0.78
N HIS A 1149 -22.74 -15.87 0.78
CA HIS A 1149 -23.52 -14.84 0.07
C HIS A 1149 -23.69 -13.54 0.87
N ALA A 1150 -23.44 -13.54 2.18
CA ALA A 1150 -23.45 -12.33 3.03
C ALA A 1150 -22.27 -11.37 2.77
N ALA A 1151 -21.30 -11.76 1.92
CA ALA A 1151 -20.12 -10.96 1.61
C ALA A 1151 -20.35 -9.88 0.53
N GLU A 1152 -21.37 -10.06 -0.33
CA GLU A 1152 -21.62 -9.23 -1.51
C GLU A 1152 -23.08 -8.71 -1.56
N PRO A 1153 -23.50 -7.84 -0.61
CA PRO A 1153 -24.89 -7.41 -0.47
C PRO A 1153 -25.42 -6.65 -1.71
N PHE A 1154 -24.55 -5.86 -2.36
CA PHE A 1154 -24.91 -5.07 -3.55
C PHE A 1154 -25.05 -5.93 -4.81
N ALA A 1155 -24.31 -7.05 -4.90
CA ALA A 1155 -24.43 -7.98 -6.03
C ALA A 1155 -25.83 -8.59 -6.09
N LEU A 1156 -26.35 -9.02 -4.93
CA LEU A 1156 -27.70 -9.54 -4.80
C LEU A 1156 -28.73 -8.46 -5.10
N MET A 1157 -28.53 -7.26 -4.54
CA MET A 1157 -29.45 -6.11 -4.68
C MET A 1157 -29.74 -5.76 -6.13
N HIS A 1158 -28.71 -5.88 -6.96
CA HIS A 1158 -28.81 -5.59 -8.38
C HIS A 1158 -29.19 -6.82 -9.23
N SER A 1159 -29.25 -8.03 -8.65
CA SER A 1159 -29.54 -9.28 -9.37
C SER A 1159 -31.01 -9.73 -9.38
N ASP A 1160 -31.86 -9.21 -8.48
CA ASP A 1160 -33.31 -9.50 -8.46
C ASP A 1160 -34.10 -8.72 -9.55
N HIS A 1161 -33.44 -8.40 -10.66
CA HIS A 1161 -33.93 -7.49 -11.70
C HIS A 1161 -33.77 -8.05 -13.11
#